data_AF-A0A835Y120-F1
#
_entry.id   AF-A0A835Y120-F1
#
_cell.length_a   1.000
_cell.length_b   1.000
_cell.length_c   1.000
_cell.angle_alpha   90.00
_cell.angle_beta   90.00
_cell.angle_gamma   90.00
#
_symmetry.space_group_name_H-M   'P 1'
#
loop_
_entity.id
_entity.type
_entity.pdbx_description
1 polymer ?
#
loop_
_entity_poly.entity_id
_entity_poly.type
_entity_poly.pdbx_seq_one_letter_code
_entity_poly.pdbx_strand_id
1 'polypeptide(L)'
;MDWPAGGLDMAPFPVRRGLTAQYLTNSSGQIWMNDTTICIPNDGQCFCMDWLETFGTNSEKVAAQALMWITFGLSVAVLIFYAYETWKHTTGWEEVYVALIEMIKFIIEYFHELDSPAMLSLSSGVRVVWLRYAEWLLTCPVILIHLSNLTGLKDDYNKRTMGLLVSDVGCIVWGTTAAMSTGYVRLIFFLLALSYGLYTFFHAAKVYIEAYHTVPTGICQKLVRILAWVYFLSWGMFPIMFVLGPEGLDHISQYSSAIAHAILDIVSKNLWGFIGHYLRVKIHQHVILYGDIRKKTKISVAGEEMEVETMVAEEDDETVKQPTAKYAHRDSFINMRDRMKAQGLDVRASLDASSALPQQAEEKPVQQAPAMAGKGMEMGKMGGMGMGAGMGAPGIESGRVILAVPDISMVDFFREQFAHLPVPYELVPALGADNTLALVQQAQGLGGCDFVLMHPEFLRDRSPTGLLPRLKMMGQRTAAFGWAPMGPMRDLIEGSGVDAWLEGPSFGAGINQAALMALVGRMQAARKMAAMNPMMGMGGGMGMGGGMGMGGGMMGGGMGMGGMQPQTSMGGMSGNMGMMSGGGAMGGMGGMQPQPSGRVGTNPLYGSAPSPLGSQPGVSPGGMGTPGAAPAGGGQSEAEMLQQLKAPLIRRVEGSTRTR
;
A
#
# COMPACT_ATOMS: atom_id res chain seq x y z
N MET A 1 -9.08 9.70 -67.51
CA MET A 1 -8.54 10.50 -66.38
C MET A 1 -7.80 9.51 -65.52
N ASP A 2 -6.56 9.24 -65.92
CA ASP A 2 -5.67 8.27 -65.31
C ASP A 2 -4.85 8.98 -64.24
N TRP A 3 -4.99 8.54 -63.00
CA TRP A 3 -4.13 8.96 -61.90
C TRP A 3 -2.80 8.22 -62.02
N PRO A 4 -1.65 8.92 -62.07
CA PRO A 4 -0.37 8.26 -62.18
C PRO A 4 -0.04 7.56 -60.87
N ALA A 5 0.35 6.29 -60.97
CA ALA A 5 0.97 5.52 -59.91
C ALA A 5 2.36 6.11 -59.61
N GLY A 6 2.38 7.22 -58.87
CA GLY A 6 3.59 7.75 -58.26
C GLY A 6 4.01 6.82 -57.13
N GLY A 7 4.98 5.96 -57.42
CA GLY A 7 5.71 5.21 -56.41
C GLY A 7 6.33 6.19 -55.43
N LEU A 8 5.75 6.28 -54.24
CA LEU A 8 6.44 6.75 -53.06
C LEU A 8 7.54 5.73 -52.76
N ASP A 9 8.74 5.98 -53.28
CA ASP A 9 9.98 5.44 -52.73
C ASP A 9 10.09 5.94 -51.29
N MET A 10 9.39 5.27 -50.38
CA MET A 10 9.73 5.32 -48.97
C MET A 10 11.11 4.68 -48.87
N ALA A 11 12.13 5.54 -48.73
CA ALA A 11 13.48 5.12 -48.43
C ALA A 11 13.42 4.00 -47.38
N PRO A 12 14.09 2.84 -47.60
CA PRO A 12 14.12 1.78 -46.61
C PRO A 12 14.73 2.37 -45.34
N PHE A 13 13.89 2.64 -44.35
CA PHE A 13 14.34 2.95 -43.01
C PHE A 13 15.33 1.84 -42.62
N PRO A 14 16.51 2.17 -42.08
CA PRO A 14 17.48 1.17 -41.67
C PRO A 14 16.84 0.38 -40.53
N VAL A 15 16.23 -0.75 -40.86
CA VAL A 15 15.80 -1.77 -39.90
C VAL A 15 17.06 -2.23 -39.20
N ARG A 16 17.37 -1.59 -38.06
CA ARG A 16 18.42 -2.05 -37.17
C ARG A 16 18.03 -3.45 -36.71
N ARG A 17 18.96 -4.37 -36.96
CA ARG A 17 18.90 -5.80 -36.68
C ARG A 17 18.72 -6.02 -35.17
N GLY A 18 17.47 -6.21 -34.73
CA GLY A 18 17.12 -6.74 -33.41
C GLY A 18 17.54 -8.21 -33.30
N LEU A 19 17.83 -8.63 -32.07
CA LEU A 19 18.60 -9.81 -31.69
C LEU A 19 17.85 -11.14 -31.84
N THR A 20 16.62 -11.15 -32.36
CA THR A 20 15.79 -12.37 -32.40
C THR A 20 15.98 -13.25 -33.64
N ALA A 21 16.67 -12.76 -34.68
CA ALA A 21 17.17 -13.60 -35.78
C ALA A 21 18.06 -12.75 -36.70
N GLN A 22 19.30 -12.46 -36.29
CA GLN A 22 20.34 -12.66 -37.30
C GLN A 22 20.26 -14.15 -37.61
N TYR A 23 19.61 -14.51 -38.72
CA TYR A 23 19.91 -15.78 -39.38
C TYR A 23 21.42 -15.93 -39.32
N LEU A 24 21.87 -17.01 -38.67
CA LEU A 24 23.23 -17.50 -38.64
C LEU A 24 23.70 -17.69 -40.08
N THR A 25 24.08 -16.61 -40.74
CA THR A 25 24.83 -16.62 -41.98
C THR A 25 25.95 -15.61 -41.82
N ASN A 26 26.98 -16.01 -41.08
CA ASN A 26 28.32 -15.60 -41.45
C ASN A 26 29.01 -16.81 -42.11
N SER A 27 29.09 -16.73 -43.44
CA SER A 27 29.90 -17.42 -44.45
C SER A 27 30.23 -18.93 -44.39
N SER A 28 30.04 -19.69 -43.31
CA SER A 28 30.28 -21.16 -43.34
C SER A 28 29.51 -22.03 -42.31
N GLY A 29 28.74 -21.45 -41.39
CA GLY A 29 28.00 -22.21 -40.36
C GLY A 29 26.65 -22.75 -40.83
N GLN A 30 26.63 -23.83 -41.62
CA GLN A 30 25.38 -24.50 -42.01
C GLN A 30 24.77 -25.25 -40.82
N ILE A 31 23.49 -25.00 -40.51
CA ILE A 31 22.70 -25.89 -39.67
C ILE A 31 22.44 -27.16 -40.50
N TRP A 32 22.97 -28.28 -40.05
CA TRP A 32 22.64 -29.58 -40.63
C TRP A 32 21.37 -30.11 -39.97
N MET A 33 20.30 -30.19 -40.75
CA MET A 33 19.04 -30.84 -40.36
C MET A 33 18.86 -32.09 -41.22
N ASN A 34 18.75 -33.23 -40.56
CA ASN A 34 18.05 -34.39 -41.11
C ASN A 34 16.75 -34.59 -40.30
N ASP A 35 15.89 -35.50 -40.73
CA ASP A 35 14.57 -35.72 -40.09
C ASP A 35 14.63 -36.10 -38.60
N THR A 36 15.81 -36.46 -38.07
CA THR A 36 15.99 -36.99 -36.71
C THR A 36 17.01 -36.23 -35.87
N THR A 37 17.77 -35.30 -36.44
CA THR A 37 18.95 -34.70 -35.81
C THR A 37 19.17 -33.30 -36.32
N ILE A 38 19.33 -32.37 -35.38
CA ILE A 38 19.66 -30.98 -35.63
C ILE A 38 21.04 -30.72 -35.02
N CYS A 39 22.00 -30.31 -35.84
CA CYS A 39 23.35 -29.92 -35.40
C CYS A 39 23.47 -28.39 -35.39
N ILE A 40 23.80 -27.82 -34.23
CA ILE A 40 23.98 -26.38 -34.03
C ILE A 40 25.44 -26.03 -33.66
N PRO A 41 25.92 -24.82 -33.98
CA PRO A 41 27.21 -24.33 -33.50
C PRO A 41 27.26 -24.27 -31.96
N ASN A 42 28.43 -24.52 -31.37
CA ASN A 42 28.67 -24.36 -29.93
C ASN A 42 29.24 -22.96 -29.62
N ASP A 43 28.44 -21.93 -29.84
CA ASP A 43 28.80 -20.52 -29.66
C ASP A 43 28.20 -19.90 -28.37
N GLY A 44 27.54 -20.72 -27.55
CA GLY A 44 26.88 -20.29 -26.32
C GLY A 44 25.48 -19.69 -26.52
N GLN A 45 24.94 -19.68 -27.75
CA GLN A 45 23.57 -19.26 -28.00
C GLN A 45 22.58 -20.39 -27.72
N CYS A 46 21.40 -20.03 -27.21
CA CYS A 46 20.31 -20.97 -27.03
C CYS A 46 19.62 -21.25 -28.38
N PHE A 47 19.14 -22.47 -28.57
CA PHE A 47 18.40 -22.87 -29.76
C PHE A 47 17.12 -23.63 -29.39
N CYS A 48 16.01 -23.28 -30.04
CA CYS A 48 14.74 -23.99 -29.98
C CYS A 48 13.99 -23.75 -31.29
N MET A 49 13.42 -24.79 -31.88
CA MET A 49 12.69 -24.69 -33.15
C MET A 49 11.40 -23.88 -33.01
N ASP A 50 10.70 -24.02 -31.89
CA ASP A 50 9.41 -23.35 -31.63
C ASP A 50 9.56 -21.82 -31.58
N TRP A 51 10.76 -21.32 -31.22
CA TRP A 51 11.03 -19.88 -31.24
C TRP A 51 11.07 -19.29 -32.65
N LEU A 52 11.31 -20.14 -33.67
CA LEU A 52 11.41 -19.76 -35.08
C LEU A 52 10.05 -19.74 -35.80
N GLU A 53 8.97 -20.14 -35.13
CA GLU A 53 7.63 -20.07 -35.69
C GLU A 53 7.28 -18.64 -36.11
N THR A 54 6.53 -18.51 -37.21
CA THR A 54 6.12 -17.20 -37.71
C THR A 54 5.32 -16.43 -36.65
N PHE A 55 5.54 -15.12 -36.56
CA PHE A 55 4.74 -14.22 -35.71
C PHE A 55 3.41 -13.80 -36.36
N GLY A 56 3.21 -14.14 -37.64
CA GLY A 56 2.04 -13.79 -38.43
C GLY A 56 2.42 -13.38 -39.85
N THR A 57 1.43 -12.90 -40.58
CA THR A 57 1.56 -12.39 -41.95
C THR A 57 2.15 -10.98 -41.98
N ASN A 58 2.72 -10.60 -43.12
CA ASN A 58 3.22 -9.23 -43.32
C ASN A 58 2.11 -8.17 -43.21
N SER A 59 0.88 -8.50 -43.60
CA SER A 59 -0.27 -7.61 -43.45
C SER A 59 -0.63 -7.35 -41.99
N GLU A 60 -0.60 -8.39 -41.14
CA GLU A 60 -0.82 -8.22 -39.70
C GLU A 60 0.31 -7.39 -39.07
N LYS A 61 1.57 -7.62 -39.48
CA LYS A 61 2.70 -6.81 -39.01
C LYS A 61 2.52 -5.32 -39.31
N VAL A 62 2.15 -4.99 -40.56
CA VAL A 62 1.93 -3.59 -40.98
C VAL A 62 0.76 -2.97 -40.20
N ALA A 63 -0.32 -3.72 -40.00
CA ALA A 63 -1.48 -3.26 -39.22
C ALA A 63 -1.12 -3.05 -37.74
N ALA A 64 -0.36 -3.96 -37.13
CA ALA A 64 0.15 -3.81 -35.76
C ALA A 64 1.00 -2.53 -35.64
N GLN A 65 1.94 -2.32 -36.57
CA GLN A 65 2.77 -1.11 -36.59
C GLN A 65 1.94 0.18 -36.73
N ALA A 66 0.93 0.19 -37.62
CA ALA A 66 0.05 1.33 -37.77
C ALA A 66 -0.72 1.65 -36.48
N LEU A 67 -1.28 0.64 -35.81
CA LEU A 67 -2.00 0.83 -34.55
C LEU A 67 -1.10 1.22 -33.39
N MET A 68 0.13 0.70 -33.34
CA MET A 68 1.12 1.13 -32.35
C MET A 68 1.42 2.63 -32.51
N TRP A 69 1.62 3.12 -33.74
CA TRP A 69 1.82 4.57 -34.00
C TRP A 69 0.61 5.42 -33.63
N ILE A 70 -0.61 4.92 -33.86
CA ILE A 70 -1.85 5.59 -33.44
C ILE A 70 -1.90 5.67 -31.90
N THR A 71 -1.61 4.57 -31.20
CA THR A 71 -1.59 4.49 -29.73
C THR A 71 -0.56 5.45 -29.15
N PHE A 72 0.64 5.51 -29.73
CA PHE A 72 1.67 6.46 -29.36
C PHE A 72 1.23 7.91 -29.58
N GLY A 73 0.73 8.24 -30.77
CA GLY A 73 0.28 9.59 -31.11
C GLY A 73 -0.83 10.07 -30.17
N LEU A 74 -1.79 9.19 -29.85
CA LEU A 74 -2.85 9.47 -28.89
C LEU A 74 -2.31 9.64 -27.47
N SER A 75 -1.38 8.78 -27.02
CA SER A 75 -0.78 8.89 -25.69
C SER A 75 0.03 10.17 -25.53
N VAL A 76 0.81 10.57 -26.53
CA VAL A 76 1.51 11.86 -26.54
C VAL A 76 0.52 13.03 -26.54
N ALA A 77 -0.52 12.99 -27.37
CA ALA A 77 -1.54 14.05 -27.41
C ALA A 77 -2.27 14.20 -26.06
N VAL A 78 -2.66 13.08 -25.45
CA VAL A 78 -3.31 13.04 -24.13
C VAL A 78 -2.35 13.51 -23.03
N LEU A 79 -1.05 13.15 -23.09
CA LEU A 79 -0.06 13.60 -22.13
C LEU A 79 0.21 15.11 -22.24
N ILE A 80 0.26 15.68 -23.46
CA ILE A 80 0.35 17.13 -23.67
C ILE A 80 -0.89 17.83 -23.10
N PHE A 81 -2.08 17.27 -23.37
CA PHE A 81 -3.33 17.78 -22.81
C PHE A 81 -3.31 17.75 -21.27
N TYR A 82 -2.86 16.65 -20.66
CA TYR A 82 -2.74 16.55 -19.21
C TYR A 82 -1.64 17.42 -18.63
N ALA A 83 -0.52 17.64 -19.32
CA ALA A 83 0.51 18.58 -18.88
C ALA A 83 -0.06 20.02 -18.83
N TYR A 84 -0.85 20.39 -19.85
CA TYR A 84 -1.54 21.67 -19.90
C TYR A 84 -2.62 21.83 -18.81
N GLU A 85 -3.39 20.78 -18.54
CA GLU A 85 -4.38 20.79 -17.45
C GLU A 85 -3.72 20.66 -16.05
N THR A 86 -2.56 20.01 -15.94
CA THR A 86 -1.75 19.95 -14.69
C THR A 86 -1.20 21.33 -14.35
N TRP A 87 -0.77 22.09 -15.36
CA TRP A 87 -0.40 23.50 -15.18
C TRP A 87 -1.58 24.35 -14.69
N LYS A 88 -2.82 23.93 -14.98
CA LYS A 88 -4.05 24.53 -14.42
C LYS A 88 -4.53 23.88 -13.13
N HIS A 89 -3.75 22.95 -12.59
CA HIS A 89 -4.00 22.16 -11.38
C HIS A 89 -5.25 21.26 -11.44
N THR A 90 -5.84 20.97 -12.60
CA THR A 90 -7.10 20.22 -12.72
C THR A 90 -6.94 18.72 -12.93
N THR A 91 -5.70 18.22 -13.00
CA THR A 91 -5.40 16.85 -13.44
C THR A 91 -5.00 15.95 -12.28
N GLY A 92 -5.48 14.71 -12.28
CA GLY A 92 -5.02 13.68 -11.37
C GLY A 92 -3.68 13.10 -11.80
N TRP A 93 -2.93 12.57 -10.84
CA TRP A 93 -1.64 11.92 -11.14
C TRP A 93 -1.85 10.58 -11.85
N GLU A 94 -3.01 9.95 -11.66
CA GLU A 94 -3.31 8.61 -12.18
C GLU A 94 -3.32 8.60 -13.71
N GLU A 95 -3.99 9.58 -14.33
CA GLU A 95 -4.10 9.66 -15.79
C GLU A 95 -2.76 10.00 -16.45
N VAL A 96 -1.97 10.88 -15.80
CA VAL A 96 -0.61 11.24 -16.25
C VAL A 96 0.32 10.04 -16.18
N TYR A 97 0.28 9.31 -15.06
CA TYR A 97 1.11 8.12 -14.86
C TYR A 97 0.84 7.07 -15.93
N VAL A 98 -0.44 6.73 -16.15
CA VAL A 98 -0.83 5.71 -17.14
C VAL A 98 -0.44 6.13 -18.55
N ALA A 99 -0.69 7.38 -18.95
CA ALA A 99 -0.29 7.89 -20.28
C ALA A 99 1.23 7.91 -20.48
N LEU A 100 1.99 8.19 -19.41
CA LEU A 100 3.46 8.14 -19.44
C LEU A 100 3.97 6.70 -19.62
N ILE A 101 3.41 5.73 -18.89
CA ILE A 101 3.78 4.31 -19.04
C ILE A 101 3.44 3.80 -20.45
N GLU A 102 2.28 4.15 -21.00
CA GLU A 102 1.90 3.82 -22.38
C GLU A 102 2.91 4.36 -23.41
N MET A 103 3.33 5.61 -23.25
CA MET A 103 4.34 6.22 -24.12
C MET A 103 5.69 5.48 -24.01
N ILE A 104 6.13 5.15 -22.79
CA ILE A 104 7.39 4.41 -22.56
C ILE A 104 7.32 3.01 -23.15
N LYS A 105 6.22 2.27 -22.93
CA LYS A 105 5.97 0.94 -23.50
C LYS A 105 6.09 0.99 -25.01
N PHE A 106 5.42 1.93 -25.69
CA PHE A 106 5.53 2.06 -27.14
C PHE A 106 6.97 2.28 -27.61
N ILE A 107 7.75 3.13 -26.92
CA ILE A 107 9.16 3.35 -27.29
C ILE A 107 9.93 2.02 -27.21
N ILE A 108 9.68 1.21 -26.19
CA ILE A 108 10.30 -0.12 -26.06
C ILE A 108 9.80 -1.07 -27.15
N GLU A 109 8.49 -1.13 -27.42
CA GLU A 109 7.93 -1.97 -28.49
C GLU A 109 8.50 -1.62 -29.86
N TYR A 110 8.56 -0.33 -30.19
CA TYR A 110 9.06 0.13 -31.49
C TYR A 110 10.49 -0.35 -31.79
N PHE A 111 11.37 -0.36 -30.78
CA PHE A 111 12.77 -0.76 -30.96
C PHE A 111 13.03 -2.24 -30.62
N HIS A 112 12.28 -2.81 -29.70
CA HIS A 112 12.64 -4.04 -28.99
C HIS A 112 11.44 -4.98 -28.72
N GLU A 113 10.30 -4.87 -29.41
CA GLU A 113 9.11 -5.72 -29.19
C GLU A 113 9.44 -7.23 -29.14
N LEU A 114 10.29 -7.70 -30.06
CA LEU A 114 10.66 -9.12 -30.18
C LEU A 114 11.98 -9.46 -29.49
N ASP A 115 12.66 -8.48 -28.87
CA ASP A 115 13.92 -8.71 -28.18
C ASP A 115 13.64 -9.15 -26.73
N SER A 116 14.48 -10.03 -26.19
CA SER A 116 14.41 -10.36 -24.76
C SER A 116 14.93 -9.18 -23.91
N PRO A 117 14.25 -8.77 -22.82
CA PRO A 117 13.15 -9.48 -22.16
C PRO A 117 11.74 -8.97 -22.50
N ALA A 118 11.55 -8.13 -23.54
CA ALA A 118 10.21 -7.68 -23.92
C ALA A 118 9.34 -8.86 -24.39
N MET A 119 9.94 -9.76 -25.18
CA MET A 119 9.44 -11.09 -25.44
C MET A 119 10.38 -12.13 -24.83
N LEU A 120 9.85 -12.95 -23.92
CA LEU A 120 10.58 -14.06 -23.30
C LEU A 120 10.42 -15.32 -24.17
N SER A 121 11.54 -15.87 -24.60
CA SER A 121 11.60 -17.18 -25.27
C SER A 121 12.03 -18.23 -24.25
N LEU A 122 11.08 -19.04 -23.79
CA LEU A 122 11.28 -19.99 -22.70
C LEU A 122 11.82 -21.33 -23.23
N SER A 123 12.54 -22.07 -22.37
CA SER A 123 13.07 -23.40 -22.70
C SER A 123 12.00 -24.44 -23.06
N SER A 124 10.73 -24.18 -22.73
CA SER A 124 9.57 -24.97 -23.11
C SER A 124 9.10 -24.75 -24.55
N GLY A 125 9.76 -23.86 -25.31
CA GLY A 125 9.35 -23.42 -26.65
C GLY A 125 8.35 -22.26 -26.64
N VAL A 126 7.71 -21.98 -25.50
CA VAL A 126 6.70 -20.91 -25.38
C VAL A 126 7.33 -19.53 -25.45
N ARG A 127 6.67 -18.63 -26.18
CA ARG A 127 6.99 -17.20 -26.27
C ARG A 127 5.98 -16.41 -25.45
N VAL A 128 6.46 -15.47 -24.62
CA VAL A 128 5.61 -14.66 -23.74
C VAL A 128 5.92 -13.18 -23.92
N VAL A 129 4.91 -12.36 -24.21
CA VAL A 129 5.05 -10.90 -24.31
C VAL A 129 5.12 -10.30 -22.91
N TRP A 130 6.25 -10.44 -22.24
CA TRP A 130 6.45 -9.96 -20.87
C TRP A 130 6.24 -8.44 -20.76
N LEU A 131 6.61 -7.67 -21.78
CA LEU A 131 6.40 -6.21 -21.79
C LEU A 131 4.92 -5.84 -21.54
N ARG A 132 3.98 -6.58 -22.12
CA ARG A 132 2.53 -6.40 -21.92
C ARG A 132 2.13 -6.62 -20.46
N TYR A 133 2.59 -7.72 -19.86
CA TYR A 133 2.26 -8.03 -18.47
C TYR A 133 2.91 -7.07 -17.47
N ALA A 134 4.14 -6.62 -17.75
CA ALA A 134 4.83 -5.62 -16.95
C ALA A 134 4.09 -4.27 -16.99
N GLU A 135 3.64 -3.86 -18.17
CA GLU A 135 2.83 -2.66 -18.36
C GLU A 135 1.48 -2.74 -17.64
N TRP A 136 0.80 -3.90 -17.67
CA TRP A 136 -0.44 -4.11 -16.89
C TRP A 136 -0.19 -3.98 -15.39
N LEU A 137 0.90 -4.54 -14.85
CA LEU A 137 1.25 -4.38 -13.43
C LEU A 137 1.48 -2.92 -13.03
N LEU A 138 1.94 -2.08 -13.95
CA LEU A 138 2.15 -0.66 -13.71
C LEU A 138 0.86 0.15 -13.86
N THR A 139 0.01 -0.18 -14.84
CA THR A 139 -1.13 0.66 -15.22
C THR A 139 -2.46 0.22 -14.59
N CYS A 140 -2.76 -1.07 -14.55
CA CYS A 140 -4.06 -1.59 -14.07
C CYS A 140 -4.34 -1.21 -12.61
N PRO A 141 -3.41 -1.34 -11.65
CA PRO A 141 -3.63 -0.89 -10.28
C PRO A 141 -3.91 0.62 -10.20
N VAL A 142 -3.22 1.44 -11.00
CA VAL A 142 -3.40 2.90 -11.00
C VAL A 142 -4.78 3.29 -11.58
N ILE A 143 -5.24 2.60 -12.62
CA ILE A 143 -6.61 2.75 -13.14
C ILE A 143 -7.65 2.40 -12.07
N LEU A 144 -7.41 1.35 -11.27
CA LEU A 144 -8.32 0.96 -10.17
C LEU A 144 -8.28 1.91 -8.97
N ILE A 145 -7.14 2.56 -8.71
CA ILE A 145 -7.05 3.67 -7.75
C ILE A 145 -7.93 4.83 -8.22
N HIS A 146 -7.82 5.22 -9.50
CA HIS A 146 -8.68 6.25 -10.09
C HIS A 146 -10.16 5.83 -10.02
N LEU A 147 -10.49 4.58 -10.36
CA LEU A 147 -11.86 4.05 -10.23
C LEU A 147 -12.39 4.16 -8.79
N SER A 148 -11.57 3.82 -7.81
CA SER A 148 -11.94 3.91 -6.40
C SER A 148 -12.22 5.34 -5.94
N ASN A 149 -11.66 6.34 -6.63
CA ASN A 149 -11.84 7.76 -6.36
C ASN A 149 -12.22 8.55 -7.63
N LEU A 150 -13.29 8.11 -8.32
CA LEU A 150 -13.78 8.76 -9.53
C LEU A 150 -14.15 10.24 -9.33
N THR A 151 -14.54 10.63 -8.12
CA THR A 151 -14.88 12.03 -7.82
C THR A 151 -13.64 12.91 -7.61
N GLY A 152 -12.50 12.33 -7.20
CA GLY A 152 -11.28 13.05 -6.84
C GLY A 152 -11.40 13.88 -5.55
N LEU A 153 -12.49 13.73 -4.78
CA LEU A 153 -12.77 14.52 -3.58
C LEU A 153 -12.50 13.78 -2.27
N LYS A 154 -12.38 12.45 -2.31
CA LYS A 154 -12.07 11.64 -1.13
C LYS A 154 -10.55 11.48 -1.03
N ASP A 155 -9.99 11.71 0.15
CA ASP A 155 -8.57 11.50 0.41
C ASP A 155 -8.30 10.09 0.98
N ASP A 156 -9.35 9.44 1.52
CA ASP A 156 -9.26 8.12 2.11
C ASP A 156 -9.65 7.02 1.12
N TYR A 157 -8.77 6.01 1.03
CA TYR A 157 -9.06 4.75 0.35
C TYR A 157 -9.69 3.76 1.30
N ASN A 158 -10.74 3.07 0.85
CA ASN A 158 -11.47 2.11 1.66
C ASN A 158 -10.87 0.69 1.54
N LYS A 159 -11.31 -0.23 2.41
CA LYS A 159 -10.90 -1.66 2.33
C LYS A 159 -11.25 -2.30 0.97
N ARG A 160 -12.28 -1.80 0.28
CA ARG A 160 -12.70 -2.27 -1.04
C ARG A 160 -11.64 -1.92 -2.10
N THR A 161 -11.03 -0.75 -2.03
CA THR A 161 -9.91 -0.35 -2.89
C THR A 161 -8.75 -1.33 -2.74
N MET A 162 -8.38 -1.69 -1.52
CA MET A 162 -7.32 -2.70 -1.30
C MET A 162 -7.71 -4.06 -1.89
N GLY A 163 -8.98 -4.46 -1.75
CA GLY A 163 -9.52 -5.67 -2.38
C GLY A 163 -9.38 -5.66 -3.90
N LEU A 164 -9.71 -4.54 -4.55
CA LEU A 164 -9.56 -4.33 -5.99
C LEU A 164 -8.11 -4.47 -6.46
N LEU A 165 -7.18 -3.81 -5.76
CA LEU A 165 -5.77 -3.81 -6.15
C LEU A 165 -5.13 -5.19 -5.97
N VAL A 166 -5.39 -5.86 -4.85
CA VAL A 166 -4.84 -7.19 -4.59
C VAL A 166 -5.42 -8.21 -5.58
N SER A 167 -6.70 -8.13 -5.90
CA SER A 167 -7.31 -9.06 -6.86
C SER A 167 -6.84 -8.83 -8.29
N ASP A 168 -6.64 -7.58 -8.69
CA ASP A 168 -6.10 -7.24 -10.01
C ASP A 168 -4.65 -7.69 -10.18
N VAL A 169 -3.77 -7.37 -9.23
CA VAL A 169 -2.37 -7.83 -9.25
C VAL A 169 -2.31 -9.35 -9.26
N GLY A 170 -3.13 -10.03 -8.45
CA GLY A 170 -3.22 -11.49 -8.48
C GLY A 170 -3.70 -12.02 -9.83
N CYS A 171 -4.69 -11.39 -10.46
CA CYS A 171 -5.15 -11.74 -11.81
C CYS A 171 -4.01 -11.67 -12.83
N ILE A 172 -3.23 -10.57 -12.82
CA ILE A 172 -2.12 -10.38 -13.75
C ILE A 172 -1.00 -11.41 -13.48
N VAL A 173 -0.59 -11.58 -12.22
CA VAL A 173 0.47 -12.54 -11.84
C VAL A 173 0.10 -13.96 -12.26
N TRP A 174 -1.12 -14.41 -11.98
CA TRP A 174 -1.57 -15.74 -12.39
C TRP A 174 -1.73 -15.84 -13.90
N GLY A 175 -2.20 -14.79 -14.58
CA GLY A 175 -2.30 -14.73 -16.03
C GLY A 175 -0.93 -14.82 -16.72
N THR A 176 0.07 -14.11 -16.22
CA THR A 176 1.44 -14.21 -16.73
C THR A 176 2.04 -15.59 -16.45
N THR A 177 1.81 -16.14 -15.26
CA THR A 177 2.24 -17.50 -14.92
C THR A 177 1.60 -18.53 -15.86
N ALA A 178 0.33 -18.35 -16.22
CA ALA A 178 -0.34 -19.18 -17.22
C ALA A 178 0.32 -19.05 -18.59
N ALA A 179 0.63 -17.83 -19.05
CA ALA A 179 1.32 -17.60 -20.32
C ALA A 179 2.70 -18.27 -20.38
N MET A 180 3.42 -18.30 -19.25
CA MET A 180 4.73 -18.97 -19.14
C MET A 180 4.63 -20.50 -18.99
N SER A 181 3.43 -21.02 -18.73
CA SER A 181 3.19 -22.46 -18.50
C SER A 181 2.74 -23.18 -19.77
N THR A 182 2.81 -24.50 -19.75
CA THR A 182 2.32 -25.40 -20.82
C THR A 182 1.31 -26.41 -20.29
N GLY A 183 0.58 -27.06 -21.21
CA GLY A 183 -0.34 -28.15 -20.89
C GLY A 183 -1.43 -27.79 -19.86
N TYR A 184 -1.72 -28.71 -18.94
CA TYR A 184 -2.77 -28.50 -17.92
C TYR A 184 -2.41 -27.45 -16.87
N VAL A 185 -1.11 -27.19 -16.64
CA VAL A 185 -0.64 -26.20 -15.67
C VAL A 185 -1.03 -24.79 -16.12
N ARG A 186 -0.93 -24.50 -17.43
CA ARG A 186 -1.45 -23.26 -18.04
C ARG A 186 -2.93 -23.06 -17.72
N LEU A 187 -3.75 -24.10 -17.89
CA LEU A 187 -5.19 -24.02 -17.63
C LEU A 187 -5.48 -23.75 -16.14
N ILE A 188 -4.76 -24.39 -15.22
CA ILE A 188 -4.91 -24.17 -13.78
C ILE A 188 -4.63 -22.69 -13.44
N PHE A 189 -3.49 -22.16 -13.88
CA PHE A 189 -3.15 -20.76 -13.61
C PHE A 189 -4.09 -19.78 -14.32
N PHE A 190 -4.58 -20.11 -15.51
CA PHE A 190 -5.59 -19.31 -16.20
C PHE A 190 -6.91 -19.26 -15.41
N LEU A 191 -7.38 -20.38 -14.86
CA LEU A 191 -8.58 -20.41 -14.04
C LEU A 191 -8.40 -19.66 -12.71
N LEU A 192 -7.20 -19.73 -12.11
CA LEU A 192 -6.86 -18.91 -10.94
C LEU A 192 -6.90 -17.42 -11.29
N ALA A 193 -6.28 -17.01 -12.40
CA ALA A 193 -6.33 -15.64 -12.90
C ALA A 193 -7.77 -15.18 -13.12
N LEU A 194 -8.60 -16.00 -13.77
CA LEU A 194 -10.00 -15.70 -14.03
C LEU A 194 -10.81 -15.53 -12.74
N SER A 195 -10.56 -16.34 -11.71
CA SER A 195 -11.23 -16.20 -10.40
C SER A 195 -10.90 -14.86 -9.72
N TYR A 196 -9.64 -14.43 -9.80
CA TYR A 196 -9.19 -13.13 -9.32
C TYR A 196 -9.79 -11.98 -10.15
N GLY A 197 -9.82 -12.11 -11.49
CA GLY A 197 -10.43 -11.14 -12.40
C GLY A 197 -11.94 -10.97 -12.17
N LEU A 198 -12.67 -12.06 -11.92
CA LEU A 198 -14.10 -12.01 -11.57
C LEU A 198 -14.33 -11.28 -10.26
N TYR A 199 -13.46 -11.48 -9.26
CA TYR A 199 -13.51 -10.74 -8.00
C TYR A 199 -13.21 -9.24 -8.21
N THR A 200 -12.23 -8.90 -9.04
CA THR A 200 -11.96 -7.51 -9.46
C THR A 200 -13.19 -6.89 -10.13
N PHE A 201 -13.81 -7.59 -11.09
CA PHE A 201 -15.00 -7.09 -11.79
C PHE A 201 -16.19 -6.88 -10.86
N PHE A 202 -16.40 -7.79 -9.90
CA PHE A 202 -17.46 -7.66 -8.91
C PHE A 202 -17.29 -6.39 -8.06
N HIS A 203 -16.09 -6.13 -7.53
CA HIS A 203 -15.84 -4.92 -6.76
C HIS A 203 -15.86 -3.65 -7.61
N ALA A 204 -15.35 -3.72 -8.85
CA ALA A 204 -15.39 -2.60 -9.78
C ALA A 204 -16.85 -2.21 -10.09
N ALA A 205 -17.72 -3.20 -10.28
CA ALA A 205 -19.15 -2.97 -10.49
C ALA A 205 -19.80 -2.28 -9.28
N LYS A 206 -19.48 -2.73 -8.05
CA LYS A 206 -19.94 -2.06 -6.82
C LYS A 206 -19.49 -0.59 -6.78
N VAL A 207 -18.22 -0.31 -7.13
CA VAL A 207 -17.69 1.06 -7.17
C VAL A 207 -18.39 1.91 -8.23
N TYR A 208 -18.66 1.39 -9.42
CA TYR A 208 -19.42 2.11 -10.45
C TYR A 208 -20.85 2.44 -10.03
N ILE A 209 -21.54 1.50 -9.36
CA ILE A 209 -22.89 1.72 -8.83
C ILE A 209 -22.87 2.81 -7.75
N GLU A 210 -21.93 2.74 -6.80
CA GLU A 210 -21.73 3.78 -5.78
C GLU A 210 -21.44 5.14 -6.42
N ALA A 211 -20.51 5.19 -7.36
CA ALA A 211 -20.12 6.41 -8.05
C ALA A 211 -21.31 7.02 -8.80
N TYR A 212 -22.14 6.20 -9.46
CA TYR A 212 -23.33 6.66 -10.18
C TYR A 212 -24.33 7.37 -9.24
N HIS A 213 -24.50 6.87 -8.01
CA HIS A 213 -25.36 7.49 -7.00
C HIS A 213 -24.68 8.62 -6.21
N THR A 214 -23.35 8.72 -6.24
CA THR A 214 -22.58 9.78 -5.56
C THR A 214 -22.53 11.06 -6.40
N VAL A 215 -22.30 10.93 -7.70
CA VAL A 215 -22.10 12.10 -8.58
C VAL A 215 -23.40 12.87 -8.84
N PRO A 216 -23.31 14.17 -9.19
CA PRO A 216 -24.49 14.97 -9.52
C PRO A 216 -25.32 14.35 -10.65
N THR A 217 -26.64 14.47 -10.52
CA THR A 217 -27.56 14.04 -11.59
C THR A 217 -27.29 14.81 -12.89
N GLY A 218 -27.47 14.16 -14.04
CA GLY A 218 -27.27 14.79 -15.35
C GLY A 218 -26.07 14.25 -16.10
N ILE A 219 -25.12 15.11 -16.48
CA ILE A 219 -23.98 14.72 -17.33
C ILE A 219 -23.01 13.77 -16.60
N CYS A 220 -22.75 13.99 -15.31
CA CYS A 220 -21.80 13.18 -14.53
C CYS A 220 -22.25 11.71 -14.45
N GLN A 221 -23.52 11.44 -14.18
CA GLN A 221 -24.08 10.07 -14.20
C GLN A 221 -23.95 9.38 -15.57
N LYS A 222 -24.14 10.13 -16.66
CA LYS A 222 -23.93 9.59 -18.02
C LYS A 222 -22.47 9.23 -18.25
N LEU A 223 -21.54 10.08 -17.83
CA LEU A 223 -20.10 9.82 -17.93
C LEU A 223 -19.69 8.59 -17.11
N VAL A 224 -20.17 8.44 -15.87
CA VAL A 224 -19.94 7.24 -15.05
C VAL A 224 -20.42 5.97 -15.76
N ARG A 225 -21.60 6.03 -16.40
CA ARG A 225 -22.12 4.88 -17.17
C ARG A 225 -21.25 4.56 -18.39
N ILE A 226 -20.78 5.57 -19.11
CA ILE A 226 -19.87 5.38 -20.25
C ILE A 226 -18.54 4.79 -19.76
N LEU A 227 -17.97 5.29 -18.66
CA LEU A 227 -16.77 4.74 -18.03
C LEU A 227 -16.94 3.26 -17.69
N ALA A 228 -18.07 2.88 -17.10
CA ALA A 228 -18.38 1.49 -16.78
C ALA A 228 -18.42 0.61 -18.05
N TRP A 229 -19.10 1.06 -19.11
CA TRP A 229 -19.15 0.33 -20.38
C TRP A 229 -17.76 0.17 -21.00
N VAL A 230 -17.00 1.26 -21.08
CA VAL A 230 -15.63 1.26 -21.61
C VAL A 230 -14.75 0.29 -20.81
N TYR A 231 -14.83 0.34 -19.48
CA TYR A 231 -14.09 -0.54 -18.58
C TYR A 231 -14.43 -2.01 -18.79
N PHE A 232 -15.70 -2.42 -18.62
CA PHE A 232 -16.06 -3.83 -18.67
C PHE A 232 -15.92 -4.44 -20.08
N LEU A 233 -16.16 -3.67 -21.14
CA LEU A 233 -15.97 -4.16 -22.51
C LEU A 233 -14.49 -4.33 -22.84
N SER A 234 -13.64 -3.35 -22.52
CA SER A 234 -12.21 -3.47 -22.81
C SER A 234 -11.53 -4.51 -21.92
N TRP A 235 -11.77 -4.47 -20.61
CA TRP A 235 -11.15 -5.40 -19.67
C TRP A 235 -11.65 -6.83 -19.85
N GLY A 236 -12.93 -7.02 -20.17
CA GLY A 236 -13.50 -8.33 -20.45
C GLY A 236 -12.93 -9.01 -21.69
N MET A 237 -12.34 -8.24 -22.61
CA MET A 237 -11.73 -8.77 -23.83
C MET A 237 -10.31 -9.29 -23.62
N PHE A 238 -9.54 -8.83 -22.62
CA PHE A 238 -8.21 -9.36 -22.35
C PHE A 238 -8.16 -10.88 -22.10
N PRO A 239 -9.01 -11.49 -21.24
CA PRO A 239 -9.01 -12.95 -21.10
C PRO A 239 -9.48 -13.67 -22.36
N ILE A 240 -10.34 -13.06 -23.19
CA ILE A 240 -10.75 -13.62 -24.48
C ILE A 240 -9.57 -13.62 -25.45
N MET A 241 -8.80 -12.53 -25.51
CA MET A 241 -7.59 -12.43 -26.32
C MET A 241 -6.50 -13.38 -25.84
N PHE A 242 -6.37 -13.61 -24.54
CA PHE A 242 -5.49 -14.63 -23.99
C PHE A 242 -5.85 -16.03 -24.49
N VAL A 243 -7.14 -16.39 -24.46
CA VAL A 243 -7.61 -17.71 -24.92
C VAL A 243 -7.41 -17.87 -26.42
N LEU A 244 -7.68 -16.83 -27.22
CA LEU A 244 -7.53 -16.90 -28.67
C LEU A 244 -6.08 -16.78 -29.14
N GLY A 245 -5.23 -16.10 -28.37
CA GLY A 245 -3.84 -15.81 -28.73
C GLY A 245 -2.90 -17.00 -28.63
N PRO A 246 -1.61 -16.80 -28.99
CA PRO A 246 -0.57 -17.83 -28.91
C PRO A 246 -0.36 -18.38 -27.50
N GLU A 247 -0.71 -17.60 -26.47
CA GLU A 247 -0.65 -18.01 -25.07
C GLU A 247 -1.74 -19.06 -24.72
N GLY A 248 -2.83 -19.12 -25.50
CA GLY A 248 -3.99 -19.98 -25.27
C GLY A 248 -4.12 -21.09 -26.32
N LEU A 249 -5.07 -20.92 -27.22
CA LEU A 249 -5.45 -21.86 -28.29
C LEU A 249 -4.75 -21.60 -29.62
N ASP A 250 -3.97 -20.50 -29.73
CA ASP A 250 -3.24 -20.12 -30.94
C ASP A 250 -4.14 -19.98 -32.19
N HIS A 251 -5.35 -19.46 -32.00
CA HIS A 251 -6.30 -19.17 -33.09
C HIS A 251 -5.95 -17.87 -33.83
N ILE A 252 -5.25 -16.95 -33.18
CA ILE A 252 -4.76 -15.71 -33.78
C ILE A 252 -3.24 -15.63 -33.64
N SER A 253 -2.59 -15.08 -34.66
CA SER A 253 -1.14 -14.89 -34.67
C SER A 253 -0.68 -13.89 -33.59
N GLN A 254 0.62 -13.86 -33.32
CA GLN A 254 1.22 -12.89 -32.41
C GLN A 254 0.95 -11.44 -32.83
N TYR A 255 1.05 -11.13 -34.14
CA TYR A 255 0.74 -9.80 -34.65
C TYR A 255 -0.75 -9.45 -34.55
N SER A 256 -1.64 -10.42 -34.79
CA SER A 256 -3.09 -10.21 -34.56
C SER A 256 -3.42 -9.98 -33.09
N SER A 257 -2.74 -10.69 -32.18
CA SER A 257 -2.82 -10.43 -30.74
C SER A 257 -2.35 -9.00 -30.41
N ALA A 258 -1.24 -8.52 -31.00
CA ALA A 258 -0.75 -7.16 -30.81
C ALA A 258 -1.75 -6.09 -31.29
N ILE A 259 -2.36 -6.27 -32.48
CA ILE A 259 -3.42 -5.40 -33.02
C ILE A 259 -4.58 -5.28 -32.03
N ALA A 260 -5.10 -6.42 -31.56
CA ALA A 260 -6.24 -6.43 -30.65
C ALA A 260 -5.91 -5.75 -29.32
N HIS A 261 -4.76 -6.06 -28.74
CA HIS A 261 -4.31 -5.45 -27.49
C HIS A 261 -4.08 -3.93 -27.62
N ALA A 262 -3.50 -3.44 -28.73
CA ALA A 262 -3.35 -2.00 -28.96
C ALA A 262 -4.71 -1.27 -28.97
N ILE A 263 -5.73 -1.85 -29.59
CA ILE A 263 -7.10 -1.28 -29.57
C ILE A 263 -7.67 -1.27 -28.15
N LEU A 264 -7.52 -2.39 -27.43
CA LEU A 264 -8.02 -2.50 -26.05
C LEU A 264 -7.29 -1.55 -25.09
N ASP A 265 -6.01 -1.30 -25.30
CA ASP A 265 -5.20 -0.36 -24.51
C ASP A 265 -5.64 1.08 -24.76
N ILE A 266 -5.85 1.49 -26.02
CA ILE A 266 -6.42 2.82 -26.34
C ILE A 266 -7.75 3.03 -25.61
N VAL A 267 -8.63 2.03 -25.61
CA VAL A 267 -9.96 2.13 -25.00
C VAL A 267 -9.88 2.14 -23.47
N SER A 268 -9.13 1.22 -22.88
CA SER A 268 -9.04 1.03 -21.43
C SER A 268 -8.17 2.06 -20.71
N LYS A 269 -7.24 2.72 -21.41
CA LYS A 269 -6.29 3.67 -20.84
C LYS A 269 -6.55 5.09 -21.30
N ASN A 270 -6.36 5.38 -22.59
CA ASN A 270 -6.48 6.75 -23.11
C ASN A 270 -7.92 7.25 -23.07
N LEU A 271 -8.87 6.50 -23.65
CA LEU A 271 -10.27 6.91 -23.68
C LEU A 271 -10.90 6.92 -22.29
N TRP A 272 -10.70 5.85 -21.51
CA TRP A 272 -11.20 5.76 -20.14
C TRP A 272 -10.63 6.87 -19.25
N GLY A 273 -9.31 7.09 -19.28
CA GLY A 273 -8.65 8.14 -18.50
C GLY A 273 -9.11 9.54 -18.91
N PHE A 274 -9.30 9.79 -20.21
CA PHE A 274 -9.81 11.07 -20.71
C PHE A 274 -11.23 11.36 -20.19
N ILE A 275 -12.12 10.36 -20.22
CA ILE A 275 -13.49 10.49 -19.69
C ILE A 275 -13.46 10.66 -18.16
N GLY A 276 -12.57 9.96 -17.45
CA GLY A 276 -12.39 10.08 -15.99
C GLY A 276 -11.95 11.48 -15.58
N HIS A 277 -10.96 12.03 -16.28
CA HIS A 277 -10.54 13.42 -16.12
C HIS A 277 -11.69 14.40 -16.38
N TYR A 278 -12.43 14.21 -17.47
CA TYR A 278 -13.57 15.07 -17.80
C TYR A 278 -14.68 15.01 -16.74
N LEU A 279 -14.95 13.82 -16.17
CA LEU A 279 -15.87 13.65 -15.05
C LEU A 279 -15.39 14.44 -13.83
N ARG A 280 -14.11 14.32 -13.44
CA ARG A 280 -13.52 15.08 -12.33
C ARG A 280 -13.71 16.58 -12.54
N VAL A 281 -13.37 17.11 -13.71
CA VAL A 281 -13.58 18.53 -14.03
C VAL A 281 -15.06 18.92 -13.83
N LYS A 282 -16.01 18.13 -14.34
CA LYS A 282 -17.45 18.43 -14.18
C LYS A 282 -17.93 18.40 -12.74
N ILE A 283 -17.39 17.51 -11.91
CA ILE A 283 -17.68 17.48 -10.48
C ILE A 283 -17.13 18.73 -9.78
N HIS A 284 -15.89 19.13 -10.09
CA HIS A 284 -15.31 20.36 -9.53
C HIS A 284 -16.13 21.60 -9.93
N GLN A 285 -16.57 21.68 -11.19
CA GLN A 285 -17.46 22.74 -11.67
C GLN A 285 -18.77 22.79 -10.86
N HIS A 286 -19.37 21.62 -10.59
CA HIS A 286 -20.59 21.53 -9.79
C HIS A 286 -20.35 22.02 -8.35
N VAL A 287 -19.28 21.57 -7.70
CA VAL A 287 -18.95 21.97 -6.31
C VAL A 287 -18.71 23.47 -6.19
N ILE A 288 -18.08 24.09 -7.20
CA ILE A 288 -17.84 25.54 -7.20
C ILE A 288 -19.15 26.31 -7.36
N LEU A 289 -19.99 25.92 -8.32
CA LEU A 289 -21.25 26.62 -8.63
C LEU A 289 -22.31 26.47 -7.52
N TYR A 290 -22.49 25.26 -7.00
CA TYR A 290 -23.59 24.93 -6.09
C TYR A 290 -23.15 24.71 -4.64
N GLY A 291 -21.85 24.50 -4.39
CA GLY A 291 -21.33 24.02 -3.11
C GLY A 291 -21.23 22.49 -3.04
N ASP A 292 -20.59 21.97 -1.98
CA ASP A 292 -20.58 20.52 -1.68
C ASP A 292 -21.77 20.18 -0.77
N ILE A 293 -22.96 20.10 -1.38
CA ILE A 293 -24.20 19.74 -0.71
C ILE A 293 -24.47 18.26 -0.98
N ARG A 294 -24.64 17.47 0.09
CA ARG A 294 -24.82 16.02 0.00
C ARG A 294 -26.10 15.54 0.65
N LYS A 295 -26.81 14.63 0.00
CA LYS A 295 -27.99 13.93 0.50
C LYS A 295 -27.65 12.46 0.74
N LYS A 296 -27.93 11.92 1.94
CA LYS A 296 -27.72 10.51 2.24
C LYS A 296 -28.82 9.66 1.59
N THR A 297 -28.43 8.79 0.67
CA THR A 297 -29.33 7.87 -0.02
C THR A 297 -28.94 6.44 0.33
N LYS A 298 -29.90 5.65 0.84
CA LYS A 298 -29.70 4.21 1.06
C LYS A 298 -29.89 3.47 -0.27
N ILE A 299 -28.88 2.71 -0.67
CA ILE A 299 -28.94 1.83 -1.83
C ILE A 299 -28.58 0.40 -1.42
N SER A 300 -29.27 -0.59 -1.96
CA SER A 300 -28.89 -1.99 -1.80
C SER A 300 -28.00 -2.41 -2.97
N VAL A 301 -26.75 -2.79 -2.69
CA VAL A 301 -25.79 -3.21 -3.72
C VAL A 301 -25.32 -4.63 -3.40
N ALA A 302 -25.71 -5.58 -4.24
CA ALA A 302 -25.41 -7.01 -4.05
C ALA A 302 -25.90 -7.57 -2.69
N GLY A 303 -27.07 -7.13 -2.23
CA GLY A 303 -27.68 -7.59 -0.97
C GLY A 303 -27.18 -6.88 0.29
N GLU A 304 -26.18 -5.99 0.18
CA GLU A 304 -25.71 -5.16 1.29
C GLU A 304 -26.35 -3.77 1.19
N GLU A 305 -26.95 -3.28 2.28
CA GLU A 305 -27.39 -1.88 2.36
C GLU A 305 -26.18 -0.97 2.56
N MET A 306 -26.06 0.04 1.70
CA MET A 306 -24.98 1.02 1.71
C MET A 306 -25.58 2.42 1.69
N GLU A 307 -25.11 3.27 2.60
CA GLU A 307 -25.44 4.70 2.58
C GLU A 307 -24.45 5.43 1.67
N VAL A 308 -24.97 6.10 0.63
CA VAL A 308 -24.18 6.88 -0.32
C VAL A 308 -24.56 8.35 -0.21
N GLU A 309 -23.55 9.21 -0.22
CA GLU A 309 -23.73 10.66 -0.18
C GLU A 309 -23.87 11.20 -1.62
N THR A 310 -25.10 11.46 -2.06
CA THR A 310 -25.41 12.00 -3.38
C THR A 310 -25.20 13.50 -3.42
N MET A 311 -24.43 14.01 -4.39
CA MET A 311 -24.28 15.45 -4.61
C MET A 311 -25.54 16.06 -5.23
N VAL A 312 -26.04 17.14 -4.64
CA VAL A 312 -27.25 17.86 -5.10
C VAL A 312 -26.97 19.35 -5.30
N ALA A 313 -27.76 20.00 -6.16
CA ALA A 313 -27.58 21.41 -6.51
C ALA A 313 -28.33 22.37 -5.57
N GLU A 314 -29.42 21.92 -4.97
CA GLU A 314 -30.29 22.70 -4.09
C GLU A 314 -30.25 22.13 -2.67
N GLU A 315 -30.31 23.01 -1.67
CA GLU A 315 -30.37 22.64 -0.26
C GLU A 315 -31.82 22.23 0.08
N ASP A 316 -32.01 21.04 0.65
CA ASP A 316 -33.28 20.58 1.25
C ASP A 316 -33.09 20.27 2.75
N ASP A 317 -34.18 20.05 3.50
CA ASP A 317 -34.14 19.78 4.95
C ASP A 317 -33.36 18.51 5.34
N GLU A 318 -33.13 17.60 4.40
CA GLU A 318 -32.38 16.34 4.55
C GLU A 318 -30.93 16.43 4.03
N THR A 319 -30.53 17.57 3.46
CA THR A 319 -29.18 17.78 2.93
C THR A 319 -28.19 18.22 4.00
N VAL A 320 -26.96 17.72 3.88
CA VAL A 320 -25.83 18.12 4.71
C VAL A 320 -24.84 18.89 3.85
N LYS A 321 -24.57 20.14 4.26
CA LYS A 321 -23.55 20.97 3.63
C LYS A 321 -22.17 20.61 4.17
N GLN A 322 -21.33 20.07 3.30
CA GLN A 322 -19.94 19.81 3.65
C GLN A 322 -19.14 21.11 3.54
N PRO A 323 -18.27 21.43 4.51
CA PRO A 323 -17.46 22.64 4.43
C PRO A 323 -16.52 22.57 3.23
N THR A 324 -16.67 23.50 2.29
CA THR A 324 -15.78 23.63 1.12
C THR A 324 -14.40 24.19 1.49
N ALA A 325 -14.21 24.64 2.72
CA ALA A 325 -12.93 25.11 3.24
C ALA A 325 -11.81 24.06 3.12
N LYS A 326 -12.15 22.77 3.22
CA LYS A 326 -11.19 21.68 2.99
C LYS A 326 -10.68 21.60 1.54
N TYR A 327 -11.36 22.24 0.59
CA TYR A 327 -10.88 22.33 -0.80
C TYR A 327 -10.21 23.68 -1.09
N ALA A 328 -10.30 24.65 -0.18
CA ALA A 328 -9.78 25.99 -0.38
C ALA A 328 -8.25 26.05 -0.51
N HIS A 329 -7.53 25.06 0.01
CA HIS A 329 -6.08 24.95 -0.14
C HIS A 329 -5.66 24.28 -1.47
N ARG A 330 -6.60 23.76 -2.26
CA ARG A 330 -6.29 23.12 -3.54
C ARG A 330 -6.29 24.18 -4.64
N ASP A 331 -5.12 24.42 -5.23
CA ASP A 331 -4.93 25.37 -6.35
C ASP A 331 -5.91 25.12 -7.52
N SER A 332 -6.30 23.86 -7.71
CA SER A 332 -7.28 23.42 -8.71
C SER A 332 -8.62 24.14 -8.58
N PHE A 333 -9.13 24.25 -7.35
CA PHE A 333 -10.40 24.89 -7.02
C PHE A 333 -10.30 26.41 -7.12
N ILE A 334 -9.18 26.99 -6.68
CA ILE A 334 -8.92 28.44 -6.77
C ILE A 334 -8.90 28.87 -8.25
N ASN A 335 -8.06 28.22 -9.06
CA ASN A 335 -7.91 28.56 -10.47
C ASN A 335 -9.19 28.31 -11.29
N MET A 336 -9.97 27.28 -10.94
CA MET A 336 -11.25 27.01 -11.60
C MET A 336 -12.32 28.03 -11.20
N ARG A 337 -12.41 28.39 -9.91
CA ARG A 337 -13.29 29.46 -9.41
C ARG A 337 -13.01 30.76 -10.12
N ASP A 338 -11.76 31.18 -10.17
CA ASP A 338 -11.39 32.51 -10.69
C ASP A 338 -11.70 32.60 -12.20
N ARG A 339 -11.52 31.49 -12.93
CA ARG A 339 -11.97 31.38 -14.34
C ARG A 339 -13.49 31.47 -14.48
N MET A 340 -14.25 30.81 -13.61
CA MET A 340 -15.72 30.91 -13.64
C MET A 340 -16.22 32.32 -13.31
N LYS A 341 -15.61 32.97 -12.32
CA LYS A 341 -15.90 34.38 -12.00
C LYS A 341 -15.57 35.28 -13.19
N ALA A 342 -14.44 35.06 -13.87
CA ALA A 342 -14.08 35.80 -15.08
C ALA A 342 -15.06 35.56 -16.26
N GLN A 343 -15.76 34.41 -16.28
CA GLN A 343 -16.83 34.12 -17.23
C GLN A 343 -18.20 34.71 -16.81
N GLY A 344 -18.27 35.43 -15.69
CA GLY A 344 -19.51 36.02 -15.18
C GLY A 344 -20.45 35.01 -14.50
N LEU A 345 -19.95 33.82 -14.14
CA LEU A 345 -20.72 32.84 -13.37
C LEU A 345 -20.66 33.20 -11.89
N ASP A 346 -21.81 33.23 -11.24
CA ASP A 346 -21.89 33.41 -9.79
C ASP A 346 -21.40 32.15 -9.08
N VAL A 347 -20.42 32.30 -8.19
CA VAL A 347 -19.77 31.19 -7.51
C VAL A 347 -20.21 31.18 -6.05
N ARG A 348 -20.96 30.14 -5.66
CA ARG A 348 -21.51 29.99 -4.31
C ARG A 348 -20.50 29.44 -3.29
N ALA A 349 -19.46 28.75 -3.73
CA ALA A 349 -18.46 28.20 -2.82
C ALA A 349 -17.63 29.33 -2.18
N SER A 350 -17.86 29.61 -0.89
CA SER A 350 -16.97 30.45 -0.09
C SER A 350 -15.69 29.65 0.18
N LEU A 351 -14.76 29.70 -0.77
CA LEU A 351 -13.39 29.20 -0.60
C LEU A 351 -12.53 30.18 0.21
N ASP A 352 -13.13 31.19 0.81
CA ASP A 352 -12.42 32.18 1.63
C ASP A 352 -12.16 31.60 3.02
N ALA A 353 -10.91 31.14 3.22
CA ALA A 353 -10.41 30.56 4.45
C ALA A 353 -10.60 31.46 5.70
N SER A 354 -10.85 32.76 5.49
CA SER A 354 -11.08 33.76 6.55
C SER A 354 -12.41 33.62 7.29
N SER A 355 -13.39 32.90 6.73
CA SER A 355 -14.71 32.70 7.36
C SER A 355 -14.77 31.54 8.35
N ALA A 356 -13.70 30.73 8.44
CA ALA A 356 -13.63 29.54 9.31
C ALA A 356 -13.02 29.82 10.70
N LEU A 357 -12.74 31.08 11.05
CA LEU A 357 -12.43 31.42 12.44
C LEU A 357 -13.71 31.26 13.26
N PRO A 358 -13.70 30.48 14.36
CA PRO A 358 -14.87 30.35 15.21
C PRO A 358 -15.20 31.75 15.74
N GLN A 359 -16.36 32.28 15.34
CA GLN A 359 -16.97 33.39 16.03
C GLN A 359 -17.08 32.97 17.49
N GLN A 360 -16.21 33.53 18.33
CA GLN A 360 -16.30 33.41 19.78
C GLN A 360 -17.74 33.79 20.15
N ALA A 361 -18.46 32.83 20.70
CA ALA A 361 -19.79 33.04 21.23
C ALA A 361 -19.73 34.20 22.23
N GLU A 362 -20.51 35.26 21.98
CA GLU A 362 -20.75 36.33 22.93
C GLU A 362 -21.18 35.73 24.27
N GLU A 363 -20.30 35.81 25.27
CA GLU A 363 -20.61 35.50 26.65
C GLU A 363 -21.68 36.50 27.16
N LYS A 364 -22.87 35.97 27.46
CA LYS A 364 -23.89 36.70 28.23
C LYS A 364 -23.39 36.87 29.67
N PRO A 365 -23.48 38.07 30.27
CA PRO A 365 -23.06 38.28 31.66
C PRO A 365 -24.09 37.69 32.63
N VAL A 366 -23.63 36.79 33.51
CA VAL A 366 -24.43 36.23 34.61
C VAL A 366 -24.34 37.14 35.84
N GLN A 367 -25.51 37.47 36.38
CA GLN A 367 -25.73 38.29 37.57
C GLN A 367 -25.21 37.66 38.86
N GLN A 368 -24.63 38.50 39.70
CA GLN A 368 -24.26 38.26 41.10
C GLN A 368 -25.47 38.23 42.04
N ALA A 369 -25.45 37.31 43.02
CA ALA A 369 -26.03 37.47 44.37
C ALA A 369 -25.57 36.32 45.30
N PRO A 370 -25.63 36.46 46.65
CA PRO A 370 -24.44 36.28 47.50
C PRO A 370 -24.56 35.31 48.70
N ALA A 371 -23.40 35.13 49.36
CA ALA A 371 -23.16 34.87 50.79
C ALA A 371 -23.59 33.53 51.43
N MET A 372 -22.62 32.86 52.08
CA MET A 372 -22.55 32.73 53.56
C MET A 372 -21.45 31.75 54.00
N ALA A 373 -20.74 32.17 55.06
CA ALA A 373 -19.72 31.42 55.77
C ALA A 373 -20.34 30.37 56.72
N GLY A 374 -19.63 29.27 56.96
CA GLY A 374 -20.01 28.28 57.97
C GLY A 374 -18.91 27.25 58.25
N LYS A 375 -18.22 27.45 59.37
CA LYS A 375 -17.24 26.57 60.02
C LYS A 375 -17.91 25.29 60.55
N GLY A 376 -17.22 24.15 60.51
CA GLY A 376 -17.56 22.98 61.32
C GLY A 376 -16.65 21.78 61.07
N MET A 377 -15.75 21.49 62.01
CA MET A 377 -15.03 20.21 62.12
C MET A 377 -15.95 19.15 62.72
N GLU A 378 -15.89 17.91 62.24
CA GLU A 378 -15.99 16.74 63.12
C GLU A 378 -15.32 15.50 62.50
N MET A 379 -14.61 14.77 63.35
CA MET A 379 -13.80 13.59 63.08
C MET A 379 -14.63 12.33 63.39
N GLY A 380 -14.58 11.29 62.54
CA GLY A 380 -15.21 10.01 62.92
C GLY A 380 -15.19 8.86 61.89
N LYS A 381 -14.13 8.04 61.97
CA LYS A 381 -14.14 6.56 61.93
C LYS A 381 -14.38 5.77 60.61
N MET A 382 -13.25 5.26 60.10
CA MET A 382 -12.95 3.93 59.49
C MET A 382 -14.07 3.03 58.93
N GLY A 383 -13.87 2.61 57.67
CA GLY A 383 -14.15 1.24 57.22
C GLY A 383 -14.40 1.09 55.72
N GLY A 384 -13.44 0.54 54.95
CA GLY A 384 -13.69 -0.03 53.62
C GLY A 384 -12.79 0.47 52.49
N MET A 385 -11.64 -0.18 52.29
CA MET A 385 -10.75 0.02 51.14
C MET A 385 -11.38 -0.49 49.84
N GLY A 386 -11.59 0.42 48.88
CA GLY A 386 -11.72 0.14 47.46
C GLY A 386 -11.10 1.30 46.69
N MET A 387 -9.93 1.10 46.09
CA MET A 387 -9.18 2.16 45.41
C MET A 387 -9.95 2.68 44.19
N GLY A 388 -10.45 3.92 44.29
CA GLY A 388 -11.11 4.66 43.22
C GLY A 388 -10.53 6.09 43.12
N ALA A 389 -10.09 6.40 41.91
CA ALA A 389 -9.69 7.67 41.31
C ALA A 389 -10.05 8.98 42.03
N GLY A 390 -9.03 9.85 42.17
CA GLY A 390 -9.20 11.24 42.61
C GLY A 390 -7.88 12.00 42.75
N MET A 391 -6.93 11.86 41.81
CA MET A 391 -5.79 12.77 41.73
C MET A 391 -5.92 13.59 40.45
N GLY A 392 -5.95 14.91 40.59
CA GLY A 392 -5.94 15.84 39.46
C GLY A 392 -4.80 15.51 38.51
N ALA A 393 -5.07 15.55 37.21
CA ALA A 393 -4.09 15.25 36.19
C ALA A 393 -2.81 16.09 36.44
N PRO A 394 -1.64 15.45 36.61
CA PRO A 394 -0.39 16.19 36.82
C PRO A 394 -0.18 17.12 35.62
N GLY A 395 0.08 18.40 35.90
CA GLY A 395 0.38 19.39 34.87
C GLY A 395 1.59 18.95 34.04
N ILE A 396 1.44 18.92 32.72
CA ILE A 396 2.51 18.61 31.78
C ILE A 396 3.41 19.84 31.66
N GLU A 397 4.73 19.65 31.71
CA GLU A 397 5.72 20.72 31.50
C GLU A 397 6.28 20.69 30.06
N SER A 398 6.90 21.77 29.60
CA SER A 398 7.61 21.75 28.31
C SER A 398 8.76 20.73 28.35
N GLY A 399 9.00 20.04 27.23
CA GLY A 399 9.95 18.94 27.20
C GLY A 399 10.45 18.58 25.82
N ARG A 400 11.20 17.48 25.74
CA ARG A 400 11.81 16.98 24.50
C ARG A 400 11.56 15.48 24.34
N VAL A 401 11.09 15.08 23.16
CA VAL A 401 10.92 13.68 22.75
C VAL A 401 11.76 13.40 21.51
N ILE A 402 12.50 12.30 21.54
CA ILE A 402 13.17 11.78 20.36
C ILE A 402 12.25 10.74 19.71
N LEU A 403 11.91 10.94 18.44
CA LEU A 403 11.02 10.08 17.68
C LEU A 403 11.85 9.14 16.80
N ALA A 404 11.98 7.88 17.23
CA ALA A 404 12.69 6.83 16.48
C ALA A 404 11.74 6.17 15.47
N VAL A 405 11.92 6.50 14.18
CA VAL A 405 11.07 6.03 13.08
C VAL A 405 11.90 5.41 11.95
N PRO A 406 11.35 4.41 11.23
CA PRO A 406 12.00 3.83 10.05
C PRO A 406 11.89 4.77 8.82
N ASP A 407 10.88 5.63 8.79
CA ASP A 407 10.54 6.51 7.67
C ASP A 407 10.19 7.92 8.17
N ILE A 408 10.65 8.93 7.43
CA ILE A 408 10.42 10.35 7.69
C ILE A 408 8.95 10.75 7.52
N SER A 409 8.17 9.99 6.74
CA SER A 409 6.74 10.24 6.55
C SER A 409 5.92 10.26 7.85
N MET A 410 6.38 9.56 8.90
CA MET A 410 5.73 9.56 10.21
C MET A 410 6.01 10.81 11.05
N VAL A 411 7.03 11.60 10.70
CA VAL A 411 7.48 12.74 11.50
C VAL A 411 6.43 13.84 11.50
N ASP A 412 5.87 14.18 10.35
CA ASP A 412 4.89 15.27 10.23
C ASP A 412 3.59 14.94 10.97
N PHE A 413 3.17 13.66 10.91
CA PHE A 413 2.05 13.17 11.71
C PHE A 413 2.27 13.42 13.20
N PHE A 414 3.41 12.99 13.77
CA PHE A 414 3.66 13.21 15.19
C PHE A 414 3.90 14.68 15.54
N ARG A 415 4.49 15.50 14.65
CA ARG A 415 4.60 16.95 14.86
C ARG A 415 3.23 17.59 15.05
N GLU A 416 2.29 17.23 14.19
CA GLU A 416 0.91 17.69 14.31
C GLU A 416 0.30 17.22 15.64
N GLN A 417 0.46 15.94 16.01
CA GLN A 417 -0.10 15.43 17.27
C GLN A 417 0.50 16.11 18.52
N PHE A 418 1.80 16.37 18.56
CA PHE A 418 2.47 17.06 19.66
C PHE A 418 2.16 18.56 19.71
N ALA A 419 1.82 19.19 18.58
CA ALA A 419 1.41 20.59 18.53
C ALA A 419 0.07 20.88 19.24
N HIS A 420 -0.74 19.83 19.47
CA HIS A 420 -2.00 19.92 20.21
C HIS A 420 -1.85 19.81 21.74
N LEU A 421 -0.65 19.56 22.25
CA LEU A 421 -0.40 19.54 23.69
C LEU A 421 -0.49 20.95 24.30
N PRO A 422 -0.93 21.09 25.56
CA PRO A 422 -1.10 22.39 26.22
C PRO A 422 0.23 23.14 26.45
N VAL A 423 1.36 22.46 26.28
CA VAL A 423 2.71 23.00 26.45
C VAL A 423 3.57 22.64 25.25
N PRO A 424 4.49 23.52 24.83
CA PRO A 424 5.34 23.27 23.67
C PRO A 424 6.28 22.11 23.95
N TYR A 425 6.32 21.15 23.02
CA TYR A 425 7.18 19.99 23.06
C TYR A 425 8.11 19.96 21.86
N GLU A 426 9.42 19.80 22.10
CA GLU A 426 10.40 19.65 21.04
C GLU A 426 10.43 18.19 20.57
N LEU A 427 10.01 17.96 19.33
CA LEU A 427 10.04 16.64 18.70
C LEU A 427 11.24 16.53 17.76
N VAL A 428 12.22 15.70 18.13
CA VAL A 428 13.46 15.49 17.37
C VAL A 428 13.37 14.17 16.59
N PRO A 429 13.25 14.19 15.25
CA PRO A 429 13.15 12.96 14.47
C PRO A 429 14.50 12.25 14.37
N ALA A 430 14.48 10.93 14.53
CA ALA A 430 15.64 10.05 14.43
C ALA A 430 15.36 8.91 13.45
N LEU A 431 16.04 8.94 12.30
CA LEU A 431 15.98 7.87 11.30
C LEU A 431 16.99 6.77 11.65
N GLY A 432 16.49 5.62 12.10
CA GLY A 432 17.31 4.45 12.45
C GLY A 432 17.85 4.43 13.89
N ALA A 433 18.35 3.26 14.29
CA ALA A 433 18.76 2.99 15.68
C ALA A 433 20.01 3.79 16.10
N ASP A 434 21.04 3.85 15.26
CA ASP A 434 22.29 4.53 15.61
C ASP A 434 22.13 6.06 15.71
N ASN A 435 21.35 6.66 14.80
CA ASN A 435 21.01 8.08 14.87
C ASN A 435 20.19 8.40 16.13
N THR A 436 19.26 7.53 16.50
CA THR A 436 18.50 7.68 17.75
C THR A 436 19.42 7.74 18.96
N LEU A 437 20.43 6.87 19.03
CA LEU A 437 21.38 6.84 20.15
C LEU A 437 22.31 8.06 20.17
N ALA A 438 22.78 8.50 19.00
CA ALA A 438 23.56 9.73 18.88
C ALA A 438 22.77 10.95 19.40
N LEU A 439 21.49 11.05 19.04
CA LEU A 439 20.61 12.13 19.49
C LEU A 439 20.29 12.06 20.99
N VAL A 440 20.12 10.85 21.56
CA VAL A 440 19.96 10.70 23.01
C VAL A 440 21.21 11.15 23.75
N GLN A 441 22.40 10.75 23.28
CA GLN A 441 23.67 11.18 23.85
C GLN A 441 23.87 12.70 23.75
N GLN A 442 23.51 13.31 22.61
CA GLN A 442 23.53 14.76 22.44
C GLN A 442 22.53 15.46 23.38
N ALA A 443 21.33 14.89 23.54
CA ALA A 443 20.31 15.45 24.42
C ALA A 443 20.76 15.45 25.88
N GLN A 444 21.53 14.46 26.34
CA GLN A 444 22.08 14.43 27.71
C GLN A 444 22.89 15.70 28.04
N GLY A 445 23.61 16.27 27.08
CA GLY A 445 24.34 17.54 27.26
C GLY A 445 23.47 18.80 27.26
N LEU A 446 22.23 18.70 26.78
CA LEU A 446 21.29 19.82 26.61
C LEU A 446 20.12 19.79 27.61
N GLY A 447 20.30 19.09 28.74
CA GLY A 447 19.25 18.93 29.75
C GLY A 447 18.39 17.67 29.57
N GLY A 448 18.80 16.73 28.74
CA GLY A 448 18.17 15.42 28.54
C GLY A 448 16.94 15.46 27.61
N CYS A 449 16.36 14.28 27.36
CA CYS A 449 15.02 14.14 26.79
C CYS A 449 14.13 13.37 27.78
N ASP A 450 12.82 13.60 27.72
CA ASP A 450 11.88 12.97 28.66
C ASP A 450 11.80 11.47 28.45
N PHE A 451 11.68 11.07 27.18
CA PHE A 451 11.65 9.69 26.71
C PHE A 451 11.95 9.61 25.19
N VAL A 452 12.20 8.40 24.72
CA VAL A 452 12.27 8.05 23.29
C VAL A 452 10.97 7.36 22.90
N LEU A 453 10.27 7.90 21.90
CA LEU A 453 9.09 7.28 21.31
C LEU A 453 9.51 6.49 20.07
N MET A 454 9.33 5.17 20.08
CA MET A 454 9.85 4.30 19.02
C MET A 454 8.77 3.55 18.24
N HIS A 455 9.01 3.38 16.94
CA HIS A 455 8.24 2.50 16.08
C HIS A 455 8.42 1.02 16.51
N PRO A 456 7.37 0.18 16.48
CA PRO A 456 7.45 -1.23 16.89
C PRO A 456 8.50 -2.07 16.15
N GLU A 457 8.95 -1.66 14.96
CA GLU A 457 10.02 -2.35 14.26
C GLU A 457 11.35 -2.37 15.03
N PHE A 458 11.64 -1.33 15.81
CA PHE A 458 12.83 -1.30 16.66
C PHE A 458 12.74 -2.26 17.85
N LEU A 459 11.55 -2.80 18.15
CA LEU A 459 11.33 -3.80 19.21
C LEU A 459 11.55 -5.23 18.73
N ARG A 460 11.68 -5.45 17.41
CA ARG A 460 11.92 -6.79 16.84
C ARG A 460 13.32 -7.30 17.19
N ASP A 461 14.29 -6.40 17.27
CA ASP A 461 15.65 -6.74 17.67
C ASP A 461 15.78 -6.76 19.20
N ARG A 462 15.67 -7.97 19.77
CA ARG A 462 15.86 -8.22 21.21
C ARG A 462 17.32 -8.48 21.58
N SER A 463 18.24 -8.43 20.63
CA SER A 463 19.66 -8.61 20.92
C SER A 463 20.18 -7.48 21.82
N PRO A 464 21.30 -7.69 22.55
CA PRO A 464 21.96 -6.63 23.31
C PRO A 464 22.37 -5.41 22.47
N THR A 465 22.46 -5.58 21.14
CA THR A 465 22.78 -4.53 20.17
C THR A 465 21.55 -3.78 19.66
N GLY A 466 20.34 -4.24 19.96
CA GLY A 466 19.09 -3.59 19.60
C GLY A 466 18.92 -2.22 20.27
N LEU A 467 18.05 -1.38 19.69
CA LEU A 467 17.82 -0.01 20.16
C LEU A 467 17.33 0.03 21.62
N LEU A 468 16.31 -0.77 21.96
CA LEU A 468 15.71 -0.74 23.29
C LEU A 468 16.68 -1.15 24.41
N PRO A 469 17.43 -2.27 24.33
CA PRO A 469 18.45 -2.60 25.33
C PRO A 469 19.53 -1.51 25.48
N ARG A 470 19.97 -0.89 24.37
CA ARG A 470 20.95 0.20 24.40
C ARG A 470 20.41 1.44 25.11
N LEU A 471 19.17 1.84 24.83
CA LEU A 471 18.51 2.94 25.53
C LEU A 471 18.35 2.66 27.04
N LYS A 472 17.99 1.44 27.41
CA LYS A 472 17.90 1.03 28.82
C LYS A 472 19.24 1.06 29.53
N MET A 473 20.32 0.63 28.87
CA MET A 473 21.68 0.74 29.42
C MET A 473 22.10 2.19 29.65
N MET A 474 21.59 3.13 28.85
CA MET A 474 21.80 4.58 29.05
C MET A 474 20.90 5.19 30.14
N GLY A 475 20.04 4.40 30.78
CA GLY A 475 19.04 4.90 31.73
C GLY A 475 17.94 5.75 31.07
N GLN A 476 17.79 5.66 29.74
CA GLN A 476 16.81 6.43 28.99
C GLN A 476 15.44 5.75 29.02
N ARG A 477 14.39 6.51 29.33
CA ARG A 477 13.00 6.03 29.26
C ARG A 477 12.54 5.85 27.82
N THR A 478 11.72 4.84 27.61
CA THR A 478 11.29 4.35 26.30
C THR A 478 9.79 4.14 26.26
N ALA A 479 9.16 4.61 25.20
CA ALA A 479 7.75 4.37 24.89
C ALA A 479 7.61 3.85 23.46
N ALA A 480 6.60 3.02 23.21
CA ALA A 480 6.25 2.58 21.86
C ALA A 480 4.83 3.02 21.46
N PHE A 481 4.53 3.09 20.18
CA PHE A 481 3.16 3.32 19.68
C PHE A 481 2.70 2.17 18.78
N GLY A 482 1.41 1.82 18.80
CA GLY A 482 0.88 0.68 18.03
C GLY A 482 -0.54 0.86 17.51
N TRP A 483 -0.77 0.64 16.22
CA TRP A 483 -1.98 1.02 15.45
C TRP A 483 -3.26 0.23 15.75
N ALA A 484 -3.18 -0.88 16.48
CA ALA A 484 -4.33 -1.75 16.71
C ALA A 484 -4.45 -2.15 18.19
N PRO A 485 -5.68 -2.13 18.76
CA PRO A 485 -5.92 -2.59 20.13
C PRO A 485 -5.72 -4.11 20.26
N MET A 486 -5.59 -4.86 19.18
CA MET A 486 -5.26 -6.28 19.18
C MET A 486 -4.35 -6.62 17.99
N GLY A 487 -3.45 -7.58 18.16
CA GLY A 487 -2.61 -8.11 17.09
C GLY A 487 -1.15 -8.35 17.50
N PRO A 488 -0.33 -8.94 16.62
CA PRO A 488 1.05 -9.33 16.92
C PRO A 488 1.95 -8.15 17.29
N MET A 489 1.61 -6.94 16.85
CA MET A 489 2.33 -5.72 17.25
C MET A 489 2.04 -5.33 18.70
N ARG A 490 0.83 -5.58 19.21
CA ARG A 490 0.51 -5.35 20.62
C ARG A 490 1.28 -6.31 21.51
N ASP A 491 1.29 -7.61 21.15
CA ASP A 491 2.06 -8.63 21.87
C ASP A 491 3.57 -8.31 21.87
N LEU A 492 4.07 -7.77 20.76
CA LEU A 492 5.47 -7.31 20.65
C LEU A 492 5.76 -6.15 21.60
N ILE A 493 4.88 -5.14 21.66
CA ILE A 493 5.04 -3.99 22.56
C ILE A 493 4.96 -4.43 24.02
N GLU A 494 3.91 -5.16 24.40
CA GLU A 494 3.71 -5.64 25.78
C GLU A 494 4.85 -6.58 26.23
N GLY A 495 5.39 -7.39 25.31
CA GLY A 495 6.50 -8.30 25.58
C GLY A 495 7.91 -7.69 25.45
N SER A 496 8.04 -6.43 25.03
CA SER A 496 9.36 -5.78 24.84
C SER A 496 9.94 -5.17 26.11
N GLY A 497 9.08 -4.86 27.09
CA GLY A 497 9.46 -4.20 28.33
C GLY A 497 9.70 -2.69 28.18
N VAL A 498 9.09 -2.01 27.21
CA VAL A 498 9.03 -0.53 27.20
C VAL A 498 8.34 0.02 28.46
N ASP A 499 8.68 1.25 28.87
CA ASP A 499 8.19 1.84 30.13
C ASP A 499 6.71 2.26 30.03
N ALA A 500 6.24 2.59 28.83
CA ALA A 500 4.83 2.76 28.51
C ALA A 500 4.60 2.59 27.00
N TRP A 501 3.34 2.66 26.59
CA TRP A 501 2.97 2.62 25.20
C TRP A 501 1.74 3.46 24.91
N LEU A 502 1.58 3.83 23.64
CA LEU A 502 0.50 4.64 23.11
C LEU A 502 -0.33 3.78 22.15
N GLU A 503 -1.63 3.69 22.40
CA GLU A 503 -2.55 3.23 21.37
C GLU A 503 -2.46 4.20 20.20
N GLY A 504 -1.93 3.68 19.09
CA GLY A 504 -1.61 4.43 17.90
C GLY A 504 -2.87 4.89 17.17
N PRO A 505 -2.68 5.66 16.10
CA PRO A 505 -3.80 6.05 15.25
C PRO A 505 -4.39 4.76 14.69
N SER A 506 -5.70 4.55 14.76
CA SER A 506 -6.31 3.65 13.77
C SER A 506 -6.20 4.37 12.42
N PHE A 507 -5.88 3.71 11.31
CA PHE A 507 -5.87 4.36 9.98
C PHE A 507 -7.11 5.27 9.82
N GLY A 508 -6.90 6.59 9.72
CA GLY A 508 -7.97 7.60 9.61
C GLY A 508 -8.50 8.22 10.91
N ALA A 509 -8.13 7.74 12.10
CA ALA A 509 -8.42 8.39 13.38
C ALA A 509 -7.09 8.69 14.08
N GLY A 510 -6.80 9.97 14.32
CA GLY A 510 -5.55 10.42 14.95
C GLY A 510 -5.26 9.79 16.33
N ILE A 511 -4.24 10.28 17.02
CA ILE A 511 -3.92 9.78 18.35
C ILE A 511 -4.97 10.31 19.34
N ASN A 512 -5.43 9.45 20.26
CA ASN A 512 -6.24 9.93 21.38
C ASN A 512 -5.41 10.92 22.21
N GLN A 513 -5.75 12.21 22.12
CA GLN A 513 -5.01 13.30 22.76
C GLN A 513 -4.94 13.14 24.29
N ALA A 514 -5.97 12.59 24.93
CA ALA A 514 -5.94 12.29 26.35
C ALA A 514 -4.92 11.19 26.70
N ALA A 515 -4.78 10.18 25.83
CA ALA A 515 -3.78 9.12 26.00
C ALA A 515 -2.36 9.65 25.77
N LEU A 516 -2.15 10.54 24.79
CA LEU A 516 -0.87 11.19 24.57
C LEU A 516 -0.47 12.06 25.77
N MET A 517 -1.40 12.87 26.29
CA MET A 517 -1.18 13.67 27.50
C MET A 517 -0.85 12.79 28.72
N ALA A 518 -1.58 11.69 28.92
CA ALA A 518 -1.32 10.76 30.01
C ALA A 518 0.04 10.06 29.89
N LEU A 519 0.45 9.70 28.67
CA LEU A 519 1.78 9.14 28.40
C LEU A 519 2.89 10.12 28.77
N VAL A 520 2.79 11.36 28.27
CA VAL A 520 3.79 12.40 28.52
C VAL A 520 3.89 12.70 30.02
N GLY A 521 2.76 12.89 30.70
CA GLY A 521 2.74 13.12 32.14
C GLY A 521 3.37 11.99 32.95
N ARG A 522 3.12 10.73 32.57
CA ARG A 522 3.76 9.56 33.20
C ARG A 522 5.27 9.54 32.99
N MET A 523 5.73 9.86 31.78
CA MET A 523 7.16 9.90 31.46
C MET A 523 7.89 11.02 32.19
N GLN A 524 7.28 12.19 32.33
CA GLN A 524 7.82 13.30 33.12
C GLN A 524 7.83 12.99 34.62
N ALA A 525 6.77 12.38 35.16
CA ALA A 525 6.74 11.98 36.57
C ALA A 525 7.83 10.95 36.89
N ALA A 526 8.01 9.95 36.03
CA ALA A 526 9.09 8.97 36.16
C ALA A 526 10.49 9.63 36.07
N ARG A 527 10.63 10.69 35.27
CA ARG A 527 11.84 11.53 35.22
C ARG A 527 12.16 12.19 36.54
N LYS A 528 11.17 12.87 37.11
CA LYS A 528 11.32 13.60 38.37
C LYS A 528 11.66 12.64 39.51
N MET A 529 11.00 11.49 39.56
CA MET A 529 11.28 10.44 40.55
C MET A 529 12.71 9.91 40.45
N ALA A 530 13.21 9.64 39.23
CA ALA A 530 14.59 9.21 39.02
C ALA A 530 15.61 10.30 39.44
N ALA A 531 15.29 11.57 39.22
CA ALA A 531 16.13 12.70 39.61
C ALA A 531 16.17 12.96 41.13
N MET A 532 15.13 12.55 41.88
CA MET A 532 15.05 12.69 43.34
C MET A 532 15.74 11.55 44.10
N ASN A 533 16.01 10.41 43.45
CA ASN A 533 16.61 9.24 44.09
C ASN A 533 18.17 9.15 44.15
N PRO A 534 19.00 10.13 43.77
CA PRO A 534 20.46 9.98 43.93
C PRO A 534 20.95 10.16 45.38
N MET A 535 20.10 10.64 46.31
CA MET A 535 20.55 11.06 47.65
C MET A 535 20.43 10.00 48.75
N MET A 536 19.73 8.87 48.53
CA MET A 536 19.59 7.80 49.54
C MET A 536 20.64 6.67 49.44
N GLY A 537 21.55 6.71 48.45
CA GLY A 537 22.54 5.65 48.23
C GLY A 537 23.90 5.81 48.93
N MET A 538 24.12 6.89 49.70
CA MET A 538 25.46 7.23 50.24
C MET A 538 25.59 7.27 51.77
N GLY A 539 24.64 6.69 52.53
CA GLY A 539 24.69 6.69 54.00
C GLY A 539 24.77 5.29 54.61
N GLY A 540 25.93 4.88 55.13
CA GLY A 540 26.01 3.83 56.16
C GLY A 540 27.09 2.76 56.01
N GLY A 541 28.36 3.17 55.90
CA GLY A 541 29.51 2.26 56.01
C GLY A 541 30.58 2.81 56.93
N MET A 542 30.33 2.83 58.24
CA MET A 542 31.34 3.11 59.27
C MET A 542 31.21 2.13 60.45
N GLY A 543 32.15 1.18 60.53
CA GLY A 543 33.17 1.09 61.59
C GLY A 543 32.80 0.76 63.05
N MET A 544 33.66 -0.10 63.62
CA MET A 544 33.86 -0.49 65.04
C MET A 544 32.85 -1.50 65.62
N GLY A 545 33.23 -2.51 66.42
CA GLY A 545 34.50 -2.84 67.07
C GLY A 545 34.21 -3.56 68.40
N GLY A 546 34.78 -4.76 68.58
CA GLY A 546 35.20 -5.41 69.84
C GLY A 546 34.29 -5.52 71.08
N GLY A 547 34.22 -6.72 71.67
CA GLY A 547 34.20 -6.88 73.14
C GLY A 547 33.24 -7.91 73.73
N MET A 548 33.83 -8.94 74.38
CA MET A 548 33.41 -9.71 75.59
C MET A 548 32.03 -9.40 76.21
N GLY A 549 31.24 -10.34 76.75
CA GLY A 549 31.44 -11.70 77.21
C GLY A 549 30.29 -12.10 78.15
N MET A 550 30.06 -13.40 78.28
CA MET A 550 29.29 -14.16 79.30
C MET A 550 27.82 -13.81 79.66
N GLY A 551 26.98 -14.85 79.60
CA GLY A 551 26.13 -15.20 80.76
C GLY A 551 24.66 -15.54 80.50
N GLY A 552 24.40 -16.81 80.17
CA GLY A 552 23.33 -17.63 80.78
C GLY A 552 21.84 -17.32 80.50
N GLY A 553 21.14 -18.35 80.01
CA GLY A 553 19.79 -18.66 80.52
C GLY A 553 18.63 -18.75 79.54
N MET A 554 18.45 -19.95 78.97
CA MET A 554 17.20 -20.72 78.88
C MET A 554 15.93 -20.22 78.14
N MET A 555 15.45 -21.15 77.28
CA MET A 555 14.09 -21.39 76.74
C MET A 555 13.53 -20.38 75.72
N GLY A 556 12.98 -20.76 74.57
CA GLY A 556 12.68 -22.06 73.97
C GLY A 556 11.84 -21.86 72.68
N GLY A 557 11.93 -22.82 71.75
CA GLY A 557 11.04 -23.01 70.57
C GLY A 557 11.17 -21.96 69.44
N GLY A 558 11.29 -22.30 68.16
CA GLY A 558 11.26 -23.57 67.46
C GLY A 558 11.36 -23.30 65.94
N MET A 559 11.76 -24.34 65.21
CA MET A 559 11.74 -24.55 63.76
C MET A 559 12.70 -23.72 62.87
N GLY A 560 13.69 -24.43 62.32
CA GLY A 560 14.50 -24.03 61.17
C GLY A 560 15.72 -24.93 60.95
N MET A 561 15.66 -25.73 59.88
CA MET A 561 16.69 -26.55 59.23
C MET A 561 18.15 -26.62 59.75
N GLY A 562 18.71 -27.83 59.68
CA GLY A 562 20.04 -28.06 59.09
C GLY A 562 21.12 -28.62 60.03
N GLY A 563 21.82 -29.65 59.55
CA GLY A 563 23.03 -30.24 60.15
C GLY A 563 22.85 -31.75 60.39
N MET A 564 23.84 -32.62 60.25
CA MET A 564 25.24 -32.49 59.84
C MET A 564 25.77 -33.94 59.69
N GLN A 565 26.85 -34.07 58.90
CA GLN A 565 27.96 -35.05 58.90
C GLN A 565 28.22 -35.92 60.16
N PRO A 566 29.09 -36.98 60.13
CA PRO A 566 30.35 -37.12 59.34
C PRO A 566 30.57 -38.55 58.76
N GLN A 567 31.65 -38.96 58.08
CA GLN A 567 33.09 -38.70 58.26
C GLN A 567 33.91 -39.34 57.10
N THR A 568 35.12 -38.82 56.85
CA THR A 568 36.32 -39.44 56.21
C THR A 568 36.28 -39.76 54.70
N SER A 569 37.32 -39.55 53.88
CA SER A 569 38.70 -39.03 54.01
C SER A 569 39.36 -38.96 52.62
N MET A 570 40.45 -38.16 52.52
CA MET A 570 41.48 -38.08 51.46
C MET A 570 41.02 -37.63 50.07
N GLY A 571 41.63 -36.67 49.37
CA GLY A 571 42.98 -36.09 49.39
C GLY A 571 43.38 -35.88 47.91
N GLY A 572 43.38 -34.65 47.38
CA GLY A 572 44.59 -33.89 46.98
C GLY A 572 45.04 -34.26 45.55
N MET A 573 45.46 -33.39 44.63
CA MET A 573 45.91 -32.00 44.71
C MET A 573 46.11 -31.47 43.26
N SER A 574 45.82 -30.18 43.05
CA SER A 574 46.49 -29.15 42.21
C SER A 574 47.01 -29.51 40.80
N GLY A 575 46.77 -28.75 39.73
CA GLY A 575 46.76 -27.28 39.52
C GLY A 575 47.42 -27.06 38.13
N ASN A 576 47.56 -25.90 37.48
CA ASN A 576 47.23 -24.50 37.67
C ASN A 576 47.93 -23.75 36.49
N MET A 577 47.39 -22.61 36.03
CA MET A 577 48.02 -21.56 35.18
C MET A 577 48.51 -21.96 33.76
N GLY A 578 48.52 -21.11 32.73
CA GLY A 578 48.26 -19.68 32.62
C GLY A 578 48.88 -19.16 31.31
N MET A 579 48.28 -18.09 30.77
CA MET A 579 48.87 -17.02 29.93
C MET A 579 49.65 -17.28 28.61
N MET A 580 49.20 -16.49 27.62
CA MET A 580 49.96 -15.65 26.68
C MET A 580 50.72 -16.24 25.47
N SER A 581 50.35 -15.63 24.33
CA SER A 581 51.26 -15.01 23.34
C SER A 581 52.08 -15.89 22.40
N GLY A 582 51.75 -15.75 21.12
CA GLY A 582 52.72 -15.21 20.16
C GLY A 582 53.62 -16.21 19.45
N GLY A 583 53.27 -16.51 18.20
CA GLY A 583 54.18 -16.35 17.06
C GLY A 583 55.29 -17.38 16.85
N GLY A 584 55.29 -17.96 15.64
CA GLY A 584 56.53 -18.16 14.89
C GLY A 584 57.01 -19.59 14.68
N ALA A 585 56.71 -20.10 13.48
CA ALA A 585 57.61 -20.78 12.54
C ALA A 585 58.59 -21.88 13.03
N MET A 586 58.48 -23.09 12.49
CA MET A 586 59.37 -23.64 11.43
C MET A 586 59.22 -25.17 11.26
N GLY A 587 59.34 -25.61 10.00
CA GLY A 587 59.77 -26.96 9.57
C GLY A 587 58.65 -28.00 9.44
N GLY A 588 58.46 -28.74 8.35
CA GLY A 588 59.21 -28.90 7.11
C GLY A 588 58.69 -30.14 6.38
N MET A 589 58.99 -30.23 5.07
CA MET A 589 58.77 -31.36 4.13
C MET A 589 57.30 -31.71 3.80
N GLY A 590 56.87 -31.90 2.55
CA GLY A 590 57.52 -31.96 1.24
C GLY A 590 56.57 -32.70 0.29
N GLY A 591 56.38 -32.21 -0.95
CA GLY A 591 55.57 -32.90 -1.97
C GLY A 591 55.13 -32.01 -3.14
N MET A 592 55.91 -32.08 -4.23
CA MET A 592 55.76 -31.47 -5.58
C MET A 592 54.36 -31.70 -6.22
N GLN A 593 53.67 -30.66 -6.73
CA GLN A 593 53.63 -30.10 -8.12
C GLN A 593 52.89 -30.95 -9.19
N PRO A 594 52.27 -30.39 -10.27
CA PRO A 594 52.26 -28.99 -10.72
C PRO A 594 50.88 -28.37 -11.13
N GLN A 595 50.88 -27.03 -11.08
CA GLN A 595 49.95 -26.03 -11.67
C GLN A 595 50.27 -25.80 -13.18
N PRO A 596 49.49 -25.07 -14.03
CA PRO A 596 49.06 -23.66 -13.82
C PRO A 596 47.64 -23.31 -14.37
N SER A 597 46.82 -22.46 -13.73
CA SER A 597 46.73 -20.99 -13.75
C SER A 597 45.41 -20.51 -14.39
N GLY A 598 44.62 -19.70 -13.68
CA GLY A 598 43.49 -18.97 -14.26
C GLY A 598 42.45 -18.50 -13.24
N ARG A 599 42.78 -17.46 -12.46
CA ARG A 599 41.86 -16.72 -11.55
C ARG A 599 40.82 -15.93 -12.36
N VAL A 600 39.52 -16.06 -12.04
CA VAL A 600 38.55 -14.95 -11.99
C VAL A 600 37.54 -15.25 -10.86
N GLY A 601 37.22 -14.23 -10.05
CA GLY A 601 36.56 -14.36 -8.75
C GLY A 601 35.07 -14.71 -8.79
N THR A 602 34.66 -15.53 -7.82
CA THR A 602 33.26 -15.86 -7.51
C THR A 602 32.73 -14.93 -6.43
N ASN A 603 31.69 -14.17 -6.75
CA ASN A 603 30.90 -13.37 -5.82
C ASN A 603 29.82 -14.26 -5.16
N PRO A 604 29.51 -14.14 -3.86
CA PRO A 604 28.67 -15.08 -3.13
C PRO A 604 27.26 -14.52 -2.94
N LEU A 605 26.29 -14.94 -3.74
CA LEU A 605 24.87 -14.70 -3.47
C LEU A 605 24.07 -15.90 -4.04
N TYR A 606 23.11 -16.38 -3.26
CA TYR A 606 22.30 -17.60 -3.42
C TYR A 606 22.87 -18.86 -2.75
N GLY A 607 22.79 -18.84 -1.41
CA GLY A 607 22.65 -20.07 -0.63
C GLY A 607 21.28 -20.69 -0.87
N SER A 608 21.27 -21.98 -1.15
CA SER A 608 20.11 -22.85 -1.25
C SER A 608 19.42 -23.03 0.11
N ALA A 609 18.10 -23.06 0.08
CA ALA A 609 17.24 -23.41 1.21
C ALA A 609 16.19 -24.45 0.76
N PRO A 610 15.65 -25.26 1.69
CA PRO A 610 15.47 -26.69 1.49
C PRO A 610 14.01 -27.12 1.23
N SER A 611 13.87 -28.37 0.77
CA SER A 611 12.59 -29.10 0.75
C SER A 611 11.94 -29.15 2.13
N PRO A 612 10.61 -29.34 2.17
CA PRO A 612 10.06 -30.30 3.10
C PRO A 612 9.06 -31.29 2.47
N LEU A 613 9.29 -32.54 2.83
CA LEU A 613 8.33 -33.64 2.84
C LEU A 613 7.12 -33.33 3.72
N GLY A 614 5.99 -33.96 3.36
CA GLY A 614 5.22 -34.75 4.32
C GLY A 614 3.95 -34.11 4.89
N SER A 615 2.79 -34.48 4.33
CA SER A 615 1.69 -35.07 5.12
C SER A 615 0.56 -35.56 4.21
N GLN A 616 0.38 -36.88 4.23
CA GLN A 616 -0.89 -37.57 4.02
C GLN A 616 -1.82 -37.23 5.22
N PRO A 617 -3.16 -37.30 5.08
CA PRO A 617 -3.83 -38.61 5.08
C PRO A 617 -4.98 -38.75 4.08
N GLY A 618 -5.24 -39.99 3.67
CA GLY A 618 -6.31 -40.35 2.76
C GLY A 618 -7.68 -40.46 3.41
N VAL A 619 -8.72 -40.34 2.57
CA VAL A 619 -10.03 -40.97 2.75
C VAL A 619 -10.55 -41.39 1.37
N SER A 620 -11.08 -42.61 1.32
CA SER A 620 -11.58 -43.35 0.16
C SER A 620 -13.00 -42.95 -0.28
N PRO A 621 -13.53 -43.51 -1.40
CA PRO A 621 -14.52 -42.87 -2.26
C PRO A 621 -15.97 -43.31 -2.02
N GLY A 622 -16.91 -42.43 -2.34
CA GLY A 622 -18.35 -42.73 -2.43
C GLY A 622 -19.10 -41.41 -2.57
N GLY A 623 -20.14 -41.24 -3.37
CA GLY A 623 -20.89 -42.13 -4.24
C GLY A 623 -21.89 -41.22 -4.97
N MET A 624 -22.28 -41.63 -6.19
CA MET A 624 -23.30 -40.93 -6.96
C MET A 624 -24.62 -40.82 -6.20
N GLY A 625 -25.27 -39.66 -6.30
CA GLY A 625 -26.62 -39.44 -5.82
C GLY A 625 -27.19 -38.11 -6.29
N THR A 626 -27.82 -38.10 -7.47
CA THR A 626 -29.06 -37.33 -7.69
C THR A 626 -30.17 -37.98 -6.86
N PRO A 627 -31.23 -37.30 -6.37
CA PRO A 627 -32.05 -36.32 -7.12
C PRO A 627 -32.69 -35.20 -6.25
N GLY A 628 -33.49 -34.32 -6.87
CA GLY A 628 -34.51 -33.57 -6.12
C GLY A 628 -34.94 -32.25 -6.76
N ALA A 629 -35.98 -32.30 -7.58
CA ALA A 629 -36.73 -31.14 -8.06
C ALA A 629 -37.56 -30.50 -6.92
N ALA A 630 -37.65 -29.18 -6.92
CA ALA A 630 -38.59 -28.37 -6.11
C ALA A 630 -38.84 -27.02 -6.84
N PRO A 631 -39.88 -26.24 -6.51
CA PRO A 631 -40.99 -25.97 -7.42
C PRO A 631 -40.99 -24.56 -8.05
N ALA A 632 -41.80 -24.44 -9.11
CA ALA A 632 -42.07 -23.24 -9.86
C ALA A 632 -42.69 -22.12 -8.99
N GLY A 633 -41.96 -21.01 -8.86
CA GLY A 633 -42.46 -19.71 -8.42
C GLY A 633 -42.64 -18.79 -9.63
N GLY A 634 -43.87 -18.33 -9.87
CA GLY A 634 -44.23 -17.47 -11.00
C GLY A 634 -43.51 -16.13 -10.95
N GLY A 635 -42.56 -15.94 -11.87
CA GLY A 635 -41.97 -14.64 -12.18
C GLY A 635 -42.77 -13.96 -13.29
N GLN A 636 -43.11 -12.69 -13.09
CA GLN A 636 -43.64 -11.82 -14.14
C GLN A 636 -42.70 -11.87 -15.36
N SER A 637 -43.28 -12.08 -16.54
CA SER A 637 -42.49 -12.22 -17.77
C SER A 637 -41.77 -10.91 -18.10
N GLU A 638 -40.53 -11.03 -18.55
CA GLU A 638 -39.66 -9.93 -19.00
C GLU A 638 -40.34 -9.02 -20.06
N ALA A 639 -41.34 -9.55 -20.76
CA ALA A 639 -42.19 -8.83 -21.71
C ALA A 639 -43.10 -7.77 -21.04
N GLU A 640 -43.62 -8.02 -19.83
CA GLU A 640 -44.44 -7.05 -19.09
C GLU A 640 -43.57 -5.92 -18.52
N MET A 641 -42.34 -6.24 -18.10
CA MET A 641 -41.37 -5.27 -17.60
C MET A 641 -40.90 -4.33 -18.73
N LEU A 642 -40.71 -4.86 -19.94
CA LEU A 642 -40.39 -4.08 -21.14
C LEU A 642 -41.57 -3.24 -21.66
N GLN A 643 -42.82 -3.62 -21.40
CA GLN A 643 -43.99 -2.80 -21.73
C GLN A 643 -44.15 -1.61 -20.76
N GLN A 644 -43.86 -1.77 -19.47
CA GLN A 644 -43.91 -0.66 -18.51
C GLN A 644 -42.83 0.41 -18.77
N LEU A 645 -41.69 0.03 -19.34
CA LEU A 645 -40.61 0.96 -19.71
C LEU A 645 -40.85 1.74 -21.02
N LYS A 646 -41.75 1.28 -21.90
CA LYS A 646 -42.05 1.96 -23.18
C LYS A 646 -43.05 3.10 -23.04
N ALA A 647 -43.93 3.06 -22.03
CA ALA A 647 -45.00 4.05 -21.85
C ALA A 647 -44.53 5.51 -21.62
N PRO A 648 -43.41 5.79 -20.91
CA PRO A 648 -42.92 7.17 -20.75
C PRO A 648 -42.19 7.72 -21.99
N LEU A 649 -41.66 6.84 -22.85
CA LEU A 649 -40.86 7.21 -24.02
C LEU A 649 -41.72 7.69 -25.20
N ILE A 650 -42.92 7.13 -25.36
CA ILE A 650 -43.87 7.53 -26.42
C ILE A 650 -44.46 8.93 -26.13
N ARG A 651 -44.76 9.26 -24.86
CA ARG A 651 -45.25 10.61 -24.49
C ARG A 651 -44.24 11.73 -24.77
N ARG A 652 -42.94 11.43 -24.82
CA ARG A 652 -41.89 12.44 -25.07
C ARG A 652 -41.69 12.74 -26.56
N VAL A 653 -42.04 11.80 -27.44
CA VAL A 653 -41.93 12.00 -28.90
C VAL A 653 -43.14 12.77 -29.44
N GLU A 654 -44.35 12.54 -28.88
CA GLU A 654 -45.57 13.26 -29.29
C GLU A 654 -45.61 14.72 -28.79
N GLY A 655 -44.90 15.06 -27.71
CA GLY A 655 -44.79 16.44 -27.23
C GLY A 655 -43.87 17.33 -28.08
N SER A 656 -42.94 16.74 -28.85
CA SER A 656 -41.95 17.49 -29.64
C SER A 656 -42.42 17.85 -31.05
N THR A 657 -43.58 17.33 -31.49
CA THR A 657 -44.12 17.56 -32.85
C THR A 657 -45.22 18.63 -32.90
N ARG A 658 -45.59 19.25 -31.76
CA ARG A 658 -46.66 20.27 -31.70
C ARG A 658 -46.20 21.72 -31.62
N THR A 659 -44.90 21.97 -31.74
CA THR A 659 -44.32 23.33 -31.84
C THR A 659 -43.27 23.36 -32.92
N ARG A 660 -43.72 23.33 -34.17
CA ARG A 660 -43.05 23.92 -35.34
C ARG A 660 -44.08 24.31 -36.38
#